data_AF-A0A9R0I3M3-F1
#
_entry.id   AF-A0A9R0I3M3-F1
#
_cell.length_a   1.000
_cell.length_b   1.000
_cell.length_c   1.000
_cell.angle_alpha   90.00
_cell.angle_beta   90.00
_cell.angle_gamma   90.00
#
_symmetry.space_group_name_H-M   'P 1'
#
loop_
_entity.id
_entity.type
_entity.pdbx_description
1 polymer ?
#
loop_
_entity_poly.entity_id
_entity_poly.type
_entity_poly.pdbx_seq_one_letter_code
_entity_poly.pdbx_strand_id
1 'polypeptide(L)'
;MTIGASINVTPDKKLVVLGKEVLTQVHHNILLTPSAGDAFVSGAFIGVHSDRIGSRRVFPVGKLQGLRFMCVFRFKMWWMTQRMGDCGQQIPFETQFLIVEADQGFPESGEIGIGGATYVVFLPILEGNFRAVLQGNAHNDLEICLESGCPEVQQFDGSHLVYVAAGSDPFHLITNAVKSVERHLQTFCHRERKKMPDMLNWFGWCTWDAFYTNVTSEGVKEGLQSFEEGGISPKFIIIDDGWQSVGMDSESVSCEEDNCANFSNRLTHIKENHKFQKNGKQGHRMEDGFRDTITEIKDNHAVKYVYMWHAITGYWGGVKPGVAEMEHYEPRLAYPKTSPGVESNEHAEYVDNSLETMRKNGLGLVNPEKVFNFYDELHSYLASAGIDGVKVDVQNVLETLGAGYGGRVTLARNYHKALEASIGRNFPDNGIISCMSHNTDGLYSAKRAAIIRASDDFWPRDPASHTIHIASIAYNTLFLGEFMQPDWDMFHSLHTMAEYHGAARAVGGCAIYVSDKPGHHDFDLLRKLVLPDGSILRAKLPGRPTRDSLFSDPARDGKSLLKIWNMNDYTGVIGVFNCQGAGWCKVGKRNLVHDEQPDAITGSVRAHDVNYLNKIADAGWNGDAVVYGHLREGLRTNKTEIKKKARKSDADEPGRQEHGRP
;
A
#
# COMPACT_ATOMS: atom_id res chain seq x y z
N MET A 1 -42.32 6.48 -8.57
CA MET A 1 -41.60 6.67 -9.85
C MET A 1 -40.42 5.72 -9.86
N THR A 2 -40.24 4.97 -10.94
CA THR A 2 -39.45 3.73 -11.06
C THR A 2 -37.97 3.94 -10.73
N ILE A 3 -37.58 3.48 -9.54
CA ILE A 3 -36.22 3.44 -8.99
C ILE A 3 -35.50 2.21 -9.58
N GLY A 4 -34.23 2.35 -9.99
CA GLY A 4 -33.39 1.22 -10.40
C GLY A 4 -33.41 0.11 -9.34
N ALA A 5 -33.93 -1.06 -9.71
CA ALA A 5 -34.62 -2.01 -8.83
C ALA A 5 -33.76 -2.85 -7.86
N SER A 6 -32.59 -2.38 -7.42
CA SER A 6 -31.63 -3.21 -6.67
C SER A 6 -31.17 -2.68 -5.32
N ILE A 7 -31.13 -1.36 -5.10
CA ILE A 7 -30.70 -0.76 -3.83
C ILE A 7 -31.76 0.25 -3.40
N ASN A 8 -32.37 0.06 -2.23
CA ASN A 8 -33.38 0.97 -1.72
C ASN A 8 -33.41 1.00 -0.18
N VAL A 9 -33.99 2.06 0.39
CA VAL A 9 -34.40 2.09 1.79
C VAL A 9 -35.89 1.81 1.87
N THR A 10 -36.28 0.78 2.61
CA THR A 10 -37.69 0.38 2.78
C THR A 10 -38.43 1.32 3.74
N PRO A 11 -39.78 1.33 3.74
CA PRO A 11 -40.57 2.07 4.73
C PRO A 11 -40.24 1.70 6.18
N ASP A 12 -39.82 0.45 6.41
CA ASP A 12 -39.38 -0.06 7.72
C ASP A 12 -37.95 0.36 8.09
N LYS A 13 -37.38 1.34 7.37
CA LYS A 13 -36.03 1.89 7.58
C LYS A 13 -34.95 0.83 7.47
N LYS A 14 -34.98 0.02 6.40
CA LYS A 14 -33.94 -0.97 6.11
C LYS A 14 -33.27 -0.65 4.78
N LEU A 15 -31.94 -0.67 4.73
CA LEU A 15 -31.20 -0.64 3.47
C LEU A 15 -31.20 -2.05 2.89
N VAL A 16 -31.91 -2.23 1.79
CA VAL A 16 -32.05 -3.50 1.09
C VAL A 16 -31.27 -3.45 -0.22
N VAL A 17 -30.43 -4.46 -0.44
CA VAL A 17 -29.58 -4.60 -1.62
C VAL A 17 -29.83 -5.98 -2.24
N LEU A 18 -30.30 -6.01 -3.48
CA LEU A 18 -30.71 -7.24 -4.20
C LEU A 18 -31.66 -8.12 -3.36
N GLY A 19 -32.58 -7.49 -2.63
CA GLY A 19 -33.54 -8.16 -1.76
C GLY A 19 -32.98 -8.63 -0.40
N LYS A 20 -31.70 -8.36 -0.10
CA LYS A 20 -31.05 -8.70 1.17
C LYS A 20 -30.94 -7.48 2.07
N GLU A 21 -31.28 -7.63 3.35
CA GLU A 21 -31.16 -6.57 4.35
C GLU A 21 -29.70 -6.40 4.75
N VAL A 22 -29.13 -5.21 4.54
CA VAL A 22 -27.72 -4.92 4.86
C VAL A 22 -27.60 -4.03 6.09
N LEU A 23 -28.45 -3.00 6.18
CA LEU A 23 -28.54 -2.13 7.36
C LEU A 23 -29.99 -2.08 7.85
N THR A 24 -30.17 -2.05 9.16
CA THR A 24 -31.47 -1.83 9.81
C THR A 24 -31.50 -0.48 10.51
N GLN A 25 -32.69 0.01 10.87
CA GLN A 25 -32.85 1.29 11.57
C GLN A 25 -32.16 2.47 10.84
N VAL A 26 -32.26 2.49 9.52
CA VAL A 26 -31.68 3.54 8.68
C VAL A 26 -32.26 4.90 9.07
N HIS A 27 -31.38 5.87 9.29
CA HIS A 27 -31.77 7.19 9.75
C HIS A 27 -32.54 7.97 8.67
N HIS A 28 -33.49 8.80 9.11
CA HIS A 28 -34.43 9.50 8.23
C HIS A 28 -33.77 10.56 7.33
N ASN A 29 -32.59 11.04 7.70
CA ASN A 29 -31.82 12.02 6.95
C ASN A 29 -30.89 11.37 5.93
N ILE A 30 -30.93 10.04 5.75
CA ILE A 30 -30.16 9.34 4.73
C ILE A 30 -30.85 9.43 3.37
N LEU A 31 -30.07 9.74 2.35
CA LEU A 31 -30.51 9.87 0.96
C LEU A 31 -29.90 8.75 0.12
N LEU A 32 -30.66 8.26 -0.86
CA LEU A 32 -30.15 7.38 -1.89
C LEU A 32 -30.26 8.06 -3.26
N THR A 33 -29.12 8.25 -3.91
CA THR A 33 -29.03 8.81 -5.25
C THR A 33 -28.62 7.71 -6.24
N PRO A 34 -29.41 7.41 -7.28
CA PRO A 34 -29.02 6.40 -8.27
C PRO A 34 -27.71 6.76 -8.98
N SER A 35 -26.86 5.77 -9.25
CA SER A 35 -25.70 5.99 -10.12
C SER A 35 -26.15 6.08 -11.57
N ALA A 36 -25.97 7.23 -12.22
CA ALA A 36 -26.27 7.40 -13.63
C ALA A 36 -25.17 6.72 -14.49
N GLY A 37 -25.56 5.78 -15.36
CA GLY A 37 -24.73 5.45 -16.53
C GLY A 37 -24.01 4.10 -16.57
N ASP A 38 -24.42 3.07 -15.83
CA ASP A 38 -23.91 1.71 -16.09
C ASP A 38 -25.03 0.67 -16.11
N ALA A 39 -25.32 0.11 -17.28
CA ALA A 39 -26.36 -0.91 -17.46
C ALA A 39 -25.99 -2.26 -16.80
N PHE A 40 -24.73 -2.42 -16.35
CA PHE A 40 -24.18 -3.69 -15.86
C PHE A 40 -23.92 -3.74 -14.36
N VAL A 41 -24.02 -2.61 -13.63
CA VAL A 41 -23.79 -2.57 -12.19
C VAL A 41 -24.90 -1.82 -11.48
N SER A 42 -25.61 -2.55 -10.62
CA SER A 42 -26.55 -1.99 -9.65
C SER A 42 -25.83 -1.19 -8.57
N GLY A 43 -25.59 0.09 -8.83
CA GLY A 43 -24.94 1.02 -7.92
C GLY A 43 -25.82 2.20 -7.50
N ALA A 44 -25.62 2.69 -6.28
CA ALA A 44 -26.25 3.90 -5.76
C ALA A 44 -25.29 4.65 -4.82
N PHE A 45 -25.52 5.92 -4.60
CA PHE A 45 -24.80 6.70 -3.60
C PHE A 45 -25.66 6.88 -2.35
N ILE A 46 -25.06 6.65 -1.19
CA ILE A 46 -25.58 7.09 0.09
C ILE A 46 -25.11 8.53 0.32
N GLY A 47 -26.08 9.42 0.53
CA GLY A 47 -25.89 10.78 0.96
C GLY A 47 -26.60 11.06 2.29
N VAL A 48 -26.47 12.29 2.76
CA VAL A 48 -27.07 12.78 4.00
C VAL A 48 -27.68 14.16 3.75
N HIS A 49 -28.89 14.36 4.27
CA HIS A 49 -29.44 15.70 4.46
C HIS A 49 -28.93 16.25 5.80
N SER A 50 -28.33 17.44 5.80
CA SER A 50 -27.90 18.12 7.03
C SER A 50 -28.42 19.54 7.07
N ASP A 51 -29.02 19.89 8.21
CA ASP A 51 -29.46 21.23 8.59
C ASP A 51 -28.33 22.12 9.16
N ARG A 52 -27.12 21.56 9.28
CA ARG A 52 -25.98 22.20 9.94
C ARG A 52 -24.74 22.11 9.06
N ILE A 53 -23.97 23.18 9.08
CA ILE A 53 -22.65 23.26 8.46
C ILE A 53 -21.55 22.86 9.45
N GLY A 54 -20.35 22.60 8.94
CA GLY A 54 -19.15 22.36 9.74
C GLY A 54 -18.04 21.71 8.93
N SER A 55 -16.79 22.02 9.27
CA SER A 55 -15.60 21.40 8.64
C SER A 55 -15.42 19.92 9.00
N ARG A 56 -16.16 19.44 10.01
CA ARG A 56 -16.27 18.04 10.40
C ARG A 56 -17.69 17.73 10.84
N ARG A 57 -18.27 16.65 10.30
CA ARG A 57 -19.61 16.15 10.65
C ARG A 57 -19.60 14.63 10.70
N VAL A 58 -20.38 14.04 11.61
CA VAL A 58 -20.56 12.59 11.70
C VAL A 58 -22.05 12.30 11.62
N PHE A 59 -22.43 11.35 10.76
CA PHE A 59 -23.81 10.99 10.49
C PHE A 59 -24.01 9.48 10.66
N PRO A 60 -24.86 9.04 11.60
CA PRO A 60 -25.25 7.64 11.66
C PRO A 60 -26.12 7.29 10.45
N VAL A 61 -25.79 6.18 9.78
CA VAL A 61 -26.51 5.69 8.60
C VAL A 61 -27.57 4.68 9.02
N GLY A 62 -27.16 3.64 9.73
CA GLY A 62 -28.02 2.56 10.23
C GLY A 62 -27.19 1.43 10.81
N LYS A 63 -27.85 0.46 11.45
CA LYS A 63 -27.21 -0.65 12.15
C LYS A 63 -26.75 -1.76 11.21
N LEU A 64 -25.47 -2.11 11.29
CA LEU A 64 -24.91 -3.33 10.72
C LEU A 64 -24.82 -4.39 11.82
N GLN A 65 -25.53 -5.52 11.68
CA GLN A 65 -25.53 -6.59 12.68
C GLN A 65 -25.69 -7.96 12.03
N GLY A 66 -24.88 -8.93 12.47
CA GLY A 66 -24.99 -10.33 12.06
C GLY A 66 -24.50 -10.64 10.65
N LEU A 67 -23.90 -9.65 9.96
CA LEU A 67 -23.34 -9.82 8.62
C LEU A 67 -21.83 -9.69 8.67
N ARG A 68 -21.12 -10.69 8.17
CA ARG A 68 -19.66 -10.67 8.13
C ARG A 68 -19.19 -9.54 7.21
N PHE A 69 -18.17 -8.82 7.65
CA PHE A 69 -17.53 -7.79 6.85
C PHE A 69 -16.01 -7.92 6.91
N MET A 70 -15.38 -7.37 5.88
CA MET A 70 -13.97 -7.02 5.88
C MET A 70 -13.83 -5.57 5.45
N CYS A 71 -12.98 -4.82 6.14
CA CYS A 71 -12.66 -3.45 5.77
C CYS A 71 -11.15 -3.20 5.82
N VAL A 72 -10.70 -2.20 5.09
CA VAL A 72 -9.38 -1.60 5.29
C VAL A 72 -9.54 -0.19 5.82
N PHE A 73 -8.76 0.11 6.87
CA PHE A 73 -8.84 1.35 7.62
C PHE A 73 -7.44 1.87 7.94
N ARG A 74 -7.30 3.18 8.12
CA ARG A 74 -6.02 3.80 8.50
C ARG A 74 -5.75 3.58 9.98
N PHE A 75 -4.83 2.66 10.30
CA PHE A 75 -4.41 2.41 11.68
C PHE A 75 -3.27 3.33 12.13
N LYS A 76 -2.62 3.99 11.17
CA LYS A 76 -1.67 5.09 11.33
C LYS A 76 -1.99 6.15 10.28
N MET A 77 -1.45 7.35 10.44
CA MET A 77 -1.56 8.44 9.47
C MET A 77 -1.21 7.99 8.03
N TRP A 78 -0.13 7.22 7.90
CA TRP A 78 0.48 6.81 6.63
C TRP A 78 -0.12 5.55 6.03
N TRP A 79 -0.62 4.63 6.88
CA TRP A 79 -0.80 3.22 6.53
C TRP A 79 -2.19 2.67 6.88
N MET A 80 -2.61 1.69 6.08
CA MET A 80 -3.83 0.93 6.29
C MET A 80 -3.54 -0.50 6.72
N THR A 81 -4.52 -1.11 7.37
CA THR A 81 -4.57 -2.54 7.65
C THR A 81 -6.03 -3.01 7.59
N GLN A 82 -6.25 -4.30 7.72
CA GLN A 82 -7.55 -4.95 7.63
C GLN A 82 -8.22 -5.14 8.99
N ARG A 83 -9.54 -5.17 8.98
CA ARG A 83 -10.37 -5.64 10.09
C ARG A 83 -11.52 -6.49 9.57
N MET A 84 -11.77 -7.60 10.26
CA MET A 84 -12.94 -8.44 10.06
C MET A 84 -13.87 -8.26 11.25
N GLY A 85 -15.16 -8.45 11.00
CA GLY A 85 -16.17 -8.35 12.03
C GLY A 85 -17.56 -8.73 11.53
N ASP A 86 -18.56 -8.55 12.38
CA ASP A 86 -19.95 -8.91 12.11
C ASP A 86 -20.98 -7.86 12.59
N CYS A 87 -20.50 -6.73 13.14
CA CYS A 87 -21.36 -5.66 13.64
C CYS A 87 -20.70 -4.28 13.55
N GLY A 88 -21.53 -3.23 13.48
CA GLY A 88 -21.08 -1.86 13.23
C GLY A 88 -20.05 -1.35 14.23
N GLN A 89 -20.14 -1.70 15.52
CA GLN A 89 -19.19 -1.23 16.55
C GLN A 89 -17.74 -1.73 16.35
N GLN A 90 -17.56 -2.76 15.51
CA GLN A 90 -16.26 -3.33 15.19
C GLN A 90 -15.60 -2.61 14.01
N ILE A 91 -16.34 -1.77 13.26
CA ILE A 91 -15.80 -0.96 12.16
C ILE A 91 -14.90 0.13 12.75
N PRO A 92 -13.59 0.14 12.45
CA PRO A 92 -12.68 1.14 12.99
C PRO A 92 -12.92 2.54 12.42
N PHE A 93 -12.46 3.56 13.14
CA PHE A 93 -12.33 4.91 12.60
C PHE A 93 -11.42 4.93 11.37
N GLU A 94 -11.64 5.89 10.47
CA GLU A 94 -10.87 6.03 9.22
C GLU A 94 -10.95 4.78 8.30
N THR A 95 -12.10 4.11 8.28
CA THR A 95 -12.36 3.02 7.32
C THR A 95 -12.60 3.62 5.94
N GLN A 96 -11.77 3.24 4.96
CA GLN A 96 -11.80 3.81 3.60
C GLN A 96 -12.41 2.87 2.56
N PHE A 97 -12.58 1.60 2.91
CA PHE A 97 -13.22 0.59 2.08
C PHE A 97 -13.82 -0.49 2.97
N LEU A 98 -15.05 -0.90 2.68
CA LEU A 98 -15.79 -1.93 3.41
C LEU A 98 -16.50 -2.84 2.41
N ILE A 99 -16.41 -4.15 2.61
CA ILE A 99 -17.21 -5.15 1.92
C ILE A 99 -17.94 -6.02 2.93
N VAL A 100 -19.23 -6.25 2.68
CA VAL A 100 -20.13 -7.03 3.51
C VAL A 100 -20.58 -8.26 2.72
N GLU A 101 -20.62 -9.41 3.38
CA GLU A 101 -21.25 -10.62 2.85
C GLU A 101 -22.70 -10.67 3.35
N ALA A 102 -23.63 -10.33 2.45
CA ALA A 102 -25.05 -10.16 2.76
C ALA A 102 -25.84 -11.49 2.72
N ASP A 103 -25.29 -12.55 2.13
CA ASP A 103 -25.86 -13.89 2.16
C ASP A 103 -24.79 -14.97 1.91
N GLN A 104 -24.89 -16.08 2.65
CA GLN A 104 -24.14 -17.32 2.42
C GLN A 104 -25.04 -18.25 1.64
N GLY A 105 -24.93 -18.25 0.30
CA GLY A 105 -25.55 -19.28 -0.52
C GLY A 105 -24.89 -20.64 -0.27
N PHE A 106 -25.26 -21.34 0.80
CA PHE A 106 -24.99 -22.78 0.94
C PHE A 106 -26.21 -23.53 0.40
N PRO A 107 -26.05 -24.44 -0.58
CA PRO A 107 -27.15 -25.30 -1.00
C PRO A 107 -27.37 -26.35 0.08
N GLU A 108 -28.48 -26.25 0.84
CA GLU A 108 -28.93 -27.30 1.78
C GLU A 108 -29.47 -28.57 1.08
N SER A 109 -29.43 -28.63 -0.24
CA SER A 109 -29.76 -29.83 -1.00
C SER A 109 -28.92 -29.81 -2.27
N GLY A 110 -28.34 -30.95 -2.64
CA GLY A 110 -27.38 -31.12 -3.74
C GLY A 110 -27.92 -30.85 -5.16
N GLU A 111 -28.82 -29.89 -5.33
CA GLU A 111 -29.20 -29.33 -6.61
C GLU A 111 -28.41 -28.05 -6.87
N ILE A 112 -27.86 -27.94 -8.08
CA ILE A 112 -27.11 -26.78 -8.56
C ILE A 112 -28.11 -25.63 -8.76
N GLY A 113 -28.46 -24.97 -7.66
CA GLY A 113 -29.29 -23.77 -7.63
C GLY A 113 -28.47 -22.51 -7.86
N ILE A 114 -29.02 -21.59 -8.65
CA ILE A 114 -28.48 -20.27 -9.03
C ILE A 114 -28.57 -19.30 -7.82
N GLY A 115 -27.91 -19.63 -6.70
CA GLY A 115 -27.94 -18.86 -5.46
C GLY A 115 -26.54 -18.72 -4.86
N GLY A 116 -25.69 -17.91 -5.50
CA GLY A 116 -24.35 -17.61 -4.99
C GLY A 116 -24.37 -16.57 -3.86
N ALA A 117 -23.30 -16.54 -3.05
CA ALA A 117 -23.11 -15.50 -2.04
C ALA A 117 -23.23 -14.10 -2.65
N THR A 118 -23.88 -13.19 -1.92
CA THR A 118 -24.06 -11.79 -2.36
C THR A 118 -23.15 -10.89 -1.54
N TYR A 119 -22.32 -10.11 -2.23
CA TYR A 119 -21.40 -9.16 -1.61
C TYR A 119 -21.87 -7.72 -1.85
N VAL A 120 -21.63 -6.84 -0.89
CA VAL A 120 -21.98 -5.43 -0.95
C VAL A 120 -20.74 -4.60 -0.60
N VAL A 121 -20.30 -3.74 -1.52
CA VAL A 121 -19.18 -2.82 -1.31
C VAL A 121 -19.73 -1.47 -0.88
N PHE A 122 -19.11 -0.87 0.13
CA PHE A 122 -19.27 0.52 0.53
C PHE A 122 -17.94 1.24 0.32
N LEU A 123 -17.96 2.22 -0.57
CA LEU A 123 -16.79 2.97 -0.98
C LEU A 123 -17.02 4.46 -0.66
N PRO A 124 -16.55 4.97 0.49
CA PRO A 124 -16.59 6.40 0.79
C PRO A 124 -15.74 7.19 -0.22
N ILE A 125 -16.24 8.35 -0.64
CA ILE A 125 -15.63 9.17 -1.70
C ILE A 125 -15.38 10.62 -1.29
N LEU A 126 -14.81 11.40 -2.20
CA LEU A 126 -14.70 12.85 -2.06
C LEU A 126 -15.92 13.53 -2.67
N GLU A 127 -16.43 14.56 -2.01
CA GLU A 127 -17.45 15.44 -2.57
C GLU A 127 -17.05 16.90 -2.35
N GLY A 128 -16.83 17.63 -3.45
CA GLY A 128 -16.24 18.96 -3.39
C GLY A 128 -14.88 18.95 -2.68
N ASN A 129 -14.82 19.66 -1.55
CA ASN A 129 -13.61 19.81 -0.72
C ASN A 129 -13.63 18.91 0.54
N PHE A 130 -14.58 17.98 0.64
CA PHE A 130 -14.73 17.09 1.77
C PHE A 130 -14.38 15.65 1.42
N ARG A 131 -13.80 14.95 2.39
CA ARG A 131 -13.55 13.52 2.36
C ARG A 131 -14.53 12.81 3.28
N ALA A 132 -15.22 11.81 2.75
CA ALA A 132 -15.95 10.84 3.57
C ALA A 132 -15.03 9.69 3.99
N VAL A 133 -15.21 9.20 5.21
CA VAL A 133 -14.71 7.91 5.69
C VAL A 133 -15.82 7.22 6.49
N LEU A 134 -15.73 5.91 6.66
CA LEU A 134 -16.64 5.12 7.47
C LEU A 134 -16.06 4.90 8.87
N GLN A 135 -16.95 4.71 9.84
CA GLN A 135 -16.62 4.29 11.20
C GLN A 135 -17.82 3.60 11.86
N GLY A 136 -17.57 2.94 12.98
CA GLY A 136 -18.59 2.36 13.84
C GLY A 136 -18.79 3.10 15.15
N ASN A 137 -19.96 2.95 15.77
CA ASN A 137 -20.23 3.45 17.12
C ASN A 137 -20.68 2.35 18.10
N ALA A 138 -20.83 2.70 19.38
CA ALA A 138 -21.25 1.77 20.45
C ALA A 138 -22.66 1.19 20.27
N HIS A 139 -23.46 1.72 19.34
CA HIS A 139 -24.82 1.28 19.06
C HIS A 139 -24.92 0.38 17.82
N ASN A 140 -23.78 -0.03 17.24
CA ASN A 140 -23.65 -0.77 15.99
C ASN A 140 -24.06 -0.01 14.74
N ASP A 141 -24.16 1.32 14.80
CA ASP A 141 -24.40 2.10 13.59
C ASP A 141 -23.11 2.18 12.77
N LEU A 142 -23.26 1.96 11.46
CA LEU A 142 -22.33 2.46 10.47
C LEU A 142 -22.50 3.97 10.39
N GLU A 143 -21.42 4.73 10.53
CA GLU A 143 -21.42 6.18 10.45
C GLU A 143 -20.56 6.66 9.28
N ILE A 144 -20.98 7.78 8.67
CA ILE A 144 -20.18 8.55 7.73
C ILE A 144 -19.56 9.72 8.48
N CYS A 145 -18.23 9.78 8.53
CA CYS A 145 -17.49 10.95 8.99
C CYS A 145 -17.03 11.76 7.78
N LEU A 146 -17.47 13.01 7.69
CA LEU A 146 -17.21 13.93 6.59
C LEU A 146 -16.32 15.08 7.08
N GLU A 147 -15.20 15.32 6.41
CA GLU A 147 -14.20 16.30 6.85
C GLU A 147 -13.55 17.08 5.69
N SER A 148 -13.40 18.40 5.85
CA SER A 148 -12.66 19.25 4.90
C SER A 148 -11.19 19.47 5.27
N GLY A 149 -10.82 19.20 6.53
CA GLY A 149 -9.48 19.51 7.06
C GLY A 149 -9.16 21.00 7.12
N CYS A 150 -10.17 21.87 7.07
CA CYS A 150 -10.00 23.32 7.04
C CYS A 150 -11.18 23.99 7.75
N PRO A 151 -10.97 24.69 8.89
CA PRO A 151 -12.05 25.35 9.64
C PRO A 151 -12.89 26.34 8.83
N GLU A 152 -12.32 26.93 7.79
CA GLU A 152 -12.96 27.89 6.90
C GLU A 152 -13.85 27.21 5.84
N VAL A 153 -13.65 25.92 5.57
CA VAL A 153 -14.44 25.14 4.61
C VAL A 153 -15.48 24.33 5.36
N GLN A 154 -16.70 24.86 5.45
CA GLN A 154 -17.77 24.33 6.31
C GLN A 154 -19.01 23.82 5.57
N GLN A 155 -19.17 24.14 4.29
CA GLN A 155 -20.35 23.80 3.51
C GLN A 155 -20.08 22.64 2.55
N PHE A 156 -20.97 21.66 2.54
CA PHE A 156 -20.97 20.48 1.67
C PHE A 156 -22.37 20.24 1.13
N ASP A 157 -22.50 19.52 0.02
CA ASP A 157 -23.79 19.13 -0.56
C ASP A 157 -24.36 17.91 0.20
N GLY A 158 -23.52 16.90 0.39
CA GLY A 158 -23.79 15.70 1.15
C GLY A 158 -24.53 14.63 0.35
N SER A 159 -24.71 14.77 -0.96
CA SER A 159 -25.60 13.91 -1.74
C SER A 159 -24.93 12.64 -2.27
N HIS A 160 -23.59 12.63 -2.39
CA HIS A 160 -22.77 11.54 -2.93
C HIS A 160 -21.57 11.25 -2.02
N LEU A 161 -21.81 10.69 -0.83
CA LEU A 161 -20.74 10.48 0.17
C LEU A 161 -20.15 9.06 0.14
N VAL A 162 -20.98 8.05 -0.11
CA VAL A 162 -20.55 6.65 -0.16
C VAL A 162 -21.18 5.96 -1.36
N TYR A 163 -20.38 5.44 -2.27
CA TYR A 163 -20.87 4.61 -3.36
C TYR A 163 -21.10 3.17 -2.85
N VAL A 164 -22.28 2.62 -3.17
CA VAL A 164 -22.70 1.27 -2.79
C VAL A 164 -23.02 0.48 -4.04
N ALA A 165 -22.49 -0.74 -4.12
CA ALA A 165 -22.80 -1.68 -5.20
C ALA A 165 -22.84 -3.11 -4.66
N ALA A 166 -23.53 -4.00 -5.38
CA ALA A 166 -23.58 -5.41 -5.04
C ALA A 166 -23.39 -6.34 -6.22
N GLY A 167 -22.93 -7.56 -5.93
CA GLY A 167 -22.65 -8.60 -6.90
C GLY A 167 -22.23 -9.91 -6.26
N SER A 168 -22.13 -10.97 -7.06
CA SER A 168 -21.79 -12.33 -6.62
C SER A 168 -20.30 -12.66 -6.69
N ASP A 169 -19.52 -11.88 -7.44
CA ASP A 169 -18.06 -11.96 -7.47
C ASP A 169 -17.48 -10.73 -6.75
N PRO A 170 -16.82 -10.90 -5.59
CA PRO A 170 -16.36 -9.79 -4.78
C PRO A 170 -15.23 -9.01 -5.47
N PHE A 171 -14.39 -9.67 -6.27
CA PHE A 171 -13.26 -9.01 -6.93
C PHE A 171 -13.73 -8.18 -8.13
N HIS A 172 -14.62 -8.73 -8.96
CA HIS A 172 -15.25 -7.96 -10.04
C HIS A 172 -16.10 -6.81 -9.49
N LEU A 173 -16.81 -7.04 -8.38
CA LEU A 173 -17.60 -6.00 -7.71
C LEU A 173 -16.72 -4.83 -7.27
N ILE A 174 -15.59 -5.09 -6.61
CA ILE A 174 -14.64 -4.07 -6.19
C ILE A 174 -14.11 -3.28 -7.41
N THR A 175 -13.64 -3.98 -8.45
CA THR A 175 -13.13 -3.33 -9.66
C THR A 175 -14.18 -2.45 -10.33
N ASN A 176 -15.41 -2.95 -10.47
CA ASN A 176 -16.46 -2.18 -11.12
C ASN A 176 -16.93 -1.01 -10.25
N ALA A 177 -16.95 -1.15 -8.92
CA ALA A 177 -17.28 -0.05 -8.02
C ALA A 177 -16.26 1.10 -8.14
N VAL A 178 -14.97 0.79 -8.16
CA VAL A 178 -13.92 1.81 -8.35
C VAL A 178 -14.03 2.45 -9.74
N LYS A 179 -14.31 1.69 -10.81
CA LYS A 179 -14.56 2.23 -12.16
C LYS A 179 -15.79 3.13 -12.23
N SER A 180 -16.87 2.81 -11.51
CA SER A 180 -18.03 3.71 -11.41
C SER A 180 -17.69 5.01 -10.70
N VAL A 181 -16.93 4.95 -9.60
CA VAL A 181 -16.43 6.14 -8.90
C VAL A 181 -15.44 6.94 -9.76
N GLU A 182 -14.60 6.29 -10.56
CA GLU A 182 -13.72 6.93 -11.54
C GLU A 182 -14.52 7.77 -12.55
N ARG A 183 -15.59 7.21 -13.12
CA ARG A 183 -16.46 7.92 -14.07
C ARG A 183 -17.21 9.09 -13.42
N HIS A 184 -17.60 8.93 -12.15
CA HIS A 184 -18.30 9.96 -11.39
C HIS A 184 -17.36 11.13 -11.01
N LEU A 185 -16.20 10.84 -10.41
CA LEU A 185 -15.28 11.86 -9.91
C LEU A 185 -14.41 12.46 -11.01
N GLN A 186 -13.96 11.67 -12.00
CA GLN A 186 -13.09 12.09 -13.10
C GLN A 186 -11.72 12.70 -12.68
N THR A 187 -11.35 12.54 -11.41
CA THR A 187 -10.14 13.10 -10.80
C THR A 187 -8.99 12.11 -10.69
N PHE A 188 -9.23 10.81 -10.83
CA PHE A 188 -8.21 9.76 -10.85
C PHE A 188 -8.41 8.83 -12.05
N CYS A 189 -7.47 7.89 -12.23
CA CYS A 189 -7.60 6.82 -13.21
C CYS A 189 -7.46 5.45 -12.53
N HIS A 190 -8.23 4.46 -12.97
CA HIS A 190 -8.07 3.08 -12.53
C HIS A 190 -6.71 2.51 -12.96
N ARG A 191 -6.13 1.58 -12.16
CA ARG A 191 -4.78 0.99 -12.38
C ARG A 191 -4.54 0.55 -13.82
N GLU A 192 -5.51 -0.14 -14.42
CA GLU A 192 -5.42 -0.72 -15.77
C GLU A 192 -5.20 0.32 -16.89
N ARG A 193 -5.50 1.60 -16.64
CA ARG A 193 -5.30 2.69 -17.61
C ARG A 193 -3.93 3.37 -17.47
N LYS A 194 -3.13 3.00 -16.47
CA LYS A 194 -1.85 3.62 -16.16
C LYS A 194 -0.71 2.86 -16.83
N LYS A 195 0.32 3.59 -17.27
CA LYS A 195 1.57 2.99 -17.77
C LYS A 195 2.30 2.35 -16.59
N MET A 196 2.44 1.02 -16.62
CA MET A 196 3.28 0.30 -15.66
C MET A 196 4.75 0.50 -16.02
N PRO A 197 5.61 0.93 -15.07
CA PRO A 197 7.04 1.06 -15.33
C PRO A 197 7.70 -0.31 -15.43
N ASP A 198 8.70 -0.46 -16.30
CA ASP A 198 9.37 -1.74 -16.55
C ASP A 198 10.23 -2.21 -15.36
N MET A 199 10.64 -1.30 -14.47
CA MET A 199 11.38 -1.63 -13.24
C MET A 199 10.71 -2.71 -12.39
N LEU A 200 9.40 -2.90 -12.50
CA LEU A 200 8.66 -3.95 -11.80
C LEU A 200 9.15 -5.37 -12.18
N ASN A 201 9.75 -5.56 -13.35
CA ASN A 201 10.19 -6.86 -13.86
C ASN A 201 11.63 -7.21 -13.48
N TRP A 202 12.28 -6.35 -12.70
CA TRP A 202 13.70 -6.42 -12.40
C TRP A 202 13.91 -6.56 -10.89
N PHE A 203 14.87 -7.41 -10.49
CA PHE A 203 15.31 -7.46 -9.10
C PHE A 203 15.98 -6.15 -8.73
N GLY A 204 15.71 -5.66 -7.52
CA GLY A 204 16.31 -4.42 -7.05
C GLY A 204 16.88 -4.43 -5.65
N TRP A 205 17.44 -3.29 -5.28
CA TRP A 205 18.04 -3.04 -3.98
C TRP A 205 17.70 -1.62 -3.51
N CYS A 206 17.28 -1.48 -2.26
CA CYS A 206 17.01 -0.20 -1.62
C CYS A 206 18.06 0.06 -0.54
N THR A 207 18.65 1.26 -0.55
CA THR A 207 19.77 1.60 0.35
C THR A 207 19.35 1.90 1.80
N TRP A 208 18.05 1.91 2.12
CA TRP A 208 17.55 2.35 3.43
C TRP A 208 18.07 1.51 4.60
N ASP A 209 17.75 0.22 4.73
CA ASP A 209 18.27 -0.55 5.88
C ASP A 209 19.78 -0.85 5.78
N ALA A 210 20.33 -0.70 4.57
CA ALA A 210 21.76 -0.85 4.34
C ALA A 210 22.57 0.26 5.03
N PHE A 211 22.12 1.51 4.90
CA PHE A 211 22.91 2.67 5.34
C PHE A 211 22.13 3.73 6.13
N TYR A 212 20.80 3.68 6.11
CA TYR A 212 19.90 4.76 6.51
C TYR A 212 20.37 6.08 5.86
N THR A 213 20.39 7.17 6.62
CA THR A 213 20.84 8.48 6.16
C THR A 213 22.35 8.55 5.86
N ASN A 214 23.13 7.49 6.10
CA ASN A 214 24.56 7.46 5.86
C ASN A 214 24.96 6.99 4.46
N VAL A 215 24.01 6.77 3.53
CA VAL A 215 24.31 6.34 2.15
C VAL A 215 25.31 7.29 1.45
N THR A 216 26.29 6.73 0.73
CA THR A 216 27.31 7.46 -0.06
C THR A 216 27.44 6.86 -1.47
N SER A 217 28.11 7.58 -2.38
CA SER A 217 28.47 7.04 -3.70
C SER A 217 29.25 5.73 -3.59
N GLU A 218 30.25 5.67 -2.71
CA GLU A 218 31.10 4.51 -2.48
C GLU A 218 30.29 3.34 -1.90
N GLY A 219 29.43 3.58 -0.91
CA GLY A 219 28.60 2.54 -0.31
C GLY A 219 27.63 1.90 -1.30
N VAL A 220 27.09 2.69 -2.25
CA VAL A 220 26.24 2.15 -3.33
C VAL A 220 27.04 1.22 -4.24
N LYS A 221 28.26 1.60 -4.63
CA LYS A 221 29.14 0.77 -5.48
C LYS A 221 29.58 -0.50 -4.77
N GLU A 222 29.98 -0.40 -3.50
CA GLU A 222 30.34 -1.54 -2.65
C GLU A 222 29.17 -2.52 -2.50
N GLY A 223 27.95 -2.01 -2.31
CA GLY A 223 26.76 -2.86 -2.24
C GLY A 223 26.50 -3.61 -3.54
N LEU A 224 26.56 -2.94 -4.70
CA LEU A 224 26.39 -3.61 -6.00
C LEU A 224 27.46 -4.66 -6.25
N GLN A 225 28.72 -4.33 -5.99
CA GLN A 225 29.84 -5.25 -6.08
C GLN A 225 29.60 -6.50 -5.20
N SER A 226 29.11 -6.32 -3.97
CA SER A 226 28.86 -7.43 -3.06
C SER A 226 27.73 -8.37 -3.52
N PHE A 227 26.73 -7.89 -4.25
CA PHE A 227 25.74 -8.77 -4.89
C PHE A 227 26.35 -9.57 -6.05
N GLU A 228 27.17 -8.91 -6.88
CA GLU A 228 27.79 -9.51 -8.06
C GLU A 228 28.75 -10.63 -7.69
N GLU A 229 29.48 -10.49 -6.58
CA GLU A 229 30.33 -11.54 -6.01
C GLU A 229 29.56 -12.83 -5.69
N GLY A 230 28.27 -12.73 -5.36
CA GLY A 230 27.38 -13.88 -5.15
C GLY A 230 26.63 -14.35 -6.40
N GLY A 231 26.87 -13.72 -7.55
CA GLY A 231 26.24 -14.02 -8.83
C GLY A 231 24.81 -13.45 -8.97
N ILE A 232 24.45 -12.44 -8.18
CA ILE A 232 23.18 -11.72 -8.29
C ILE A 232 23.47 -10.30 -8.80
N SER A 233 22.69 -9.81 -9.77
CA SER A 233 22.88 -8.48 -10.32
C SER A 233 21.58 -7.67 -10.20
N PRO A 234 21.47 -6.77 -9.20
CA PRO A 234 20.36 -5.83 -9.10
C PRO A 234 20.30 -4.95 -10.36
N LYS A 235 19.12 -4.90 -10.99
CA LYS A 235 18.87 -4.07 -12.18
C LYS A 235 18.07 -2.82 -11.86
N PHE A 236 17.54 -2.74 -10.65
CA PHE A 236 16.83 -1.58 -10.11
C PHE A 236 17.43 -1.16 -8.76
N ILE A 237 17.63 0.14 -8.53
CA ILE A 237 18.11 0.65 -7.25
C ILE A 237 17.23 1.80 -6.78
N ILE A 238 16.93 1.83 -5.48
CA ILE A 238 16.43 3.01 -4.79
C ILE A 238 17.57 3.56 -3.94
N ILE A 239 18.07 4.74 -4.29
CA ILE A 239 18.90 5.53 -3.38
C ILE A 239 17.93 6.27 -2.46
N ASP A 240 17.73 5.69 -1.28
CA ASP A 240 16.80 6.17 -0.27
C ASP A 240 17.35 7.40 0.48
N ASP A 241 16.66 7.84 1.53
CA ASP A 241 16.98 9.06 2.27
C ASP A 241 18.45 9.13 2.74
N GLY A 242 19.04 10.33 2.64
CA GLY A 242 20.39 10.65 3.06
C GLY A 242 21.22 11.36 1.99
N TRP A 243 20.78 11.39 0.73
CA TRP A 243 21.53 12.01 -0.37
C TRP A 243 21.33 13.53 -0.48
N GLN A 244 20.27 14.07 0.12
CA GLN A 244 19.82 15.44 -0.07
C GLN A 244 20.68 16.46 0.67
N SER A 245 20.72 17.69 0.12
CA SER A 245 21.21 18.86 0.85
C SER A 245 20.14 19.34 1.84
N VAL A 246 20.36 19.08 3.13
CA VAL A 246 19.40 19.41 4.18
C VAL A 246 20.06 20.16 5.34
N GLY A 247 19.27 20.89 6.10
CA GLY A 247 19.71 21.56 7.32
C GLY A 247 18.54 21.84 8.26
N MET A 248 18.83 21.80 9.56
CA MET A 248 17.90 22.13 10.62
C MET A 248 17.88 23.65 10.86
N ASP A 249 16.77 24.19 11.37
CA ASP A 249 16.71 25.58 11.83
C ASP A 249 17.27 25.69 13.26
N SER A 250 17.82 26.85 13.63
CA SER A 250 18.46 27.05 14.95
C SER A 250 17.51 26.78 16.11
N GLU A 251 16.23 27.12 15.94
CA GLU A 251 15.19 26.96 16.96
C GLU A 251 14.48 25.60 16.92
N SER A 252 14.82 24.72 15.95
CA SER A 252 14.19 23.40 15.85
C SER A 252 14.78 22.41 16.86
N VAL A 253 13.93 21.52 17.36
CA VAL A 253 14.35 20.41 18.23
C VAL A 253 14.68 19.21 17.36
N SER A 254 15.86 18.60 17.51
CA SER A 254 16.24 17.40 16.77
C SER A 254 15.39 16.20 17.17
N CYS A 255 15.10 15.32 16.21
CA CYS A 255 14.65 13.96 16.48
C CYS A 255 15.85 13.04 16.30
N GLU A 256 16.38 12.53 17.40
CA GLU A 256 17.55 11.66 17.41
C GLU A 256 17.14 10.25 17.82
N GLU A 257 16.94 9.39 16.82
CA GLU A 257 16.67 7.98 17.01
C GLU A 257 17.58 7.15 16.12
N ASP A 258 18.03 6.01 16.65
CA ASP A 258 18.85 5.07 15.89
C ASP A 258 18.09 4.56 14.68
N ASN A 259 18.77 4.46 13.53
CA ASN A 259 18.19 3.92 12.29
C ASN A 259 17.00 4.75 11.77
N CYS A 260 17.02 6.06 12.05
CA CYS A 260 15.96 6.99 11.68
C CYS A 260 16.56 8.27 11.07
N ALA A 261 15.75 8.98 10.29
CA ALA A 261 16.10 10.31 9.81
C ALA A 261 15.81 11.37 10.90
N ASN A 262 16.57 12.45 10.91
CA ASN A 262 16.18 13.62 11.70
C ASN A 262 15.04 14.35 10.99
N PHE A 263 13.81 14.12 11.45
CA PHE A 263 12.59 14.67 10.86
C PHE A 263 12.50 16.22 10.89
N SER A 264 13.38 16.88 11.65
CA SER A 264 13.44 18.35 11.76
C SER A 264 14.22 19.01 10.62
N ASN A 265 14.98 18.23 9.86
CA ASN A 265 15.76 18.74 8.74
C ASN A 265 14.85 19.20 7.61
N ARG A 266 15.27 20.25 6.89
CA ARG A 266 14.57 20.81 5.74
C ARG A 266 15.48 20.81 4.52
N LEU A 267 14.88 20.64 3.34
CA LEU A 267 15.61 20.74 2.08
C LEU A 267 16.15 22.16 1.89
N THR A 268 17.45 22.29 1.67
CA THR A 268 18.11 23.59 1.44
C THR A 268 18.57 23.76 -0.01
N HIS A 269 18.63 22.66 -0.77
CA HIS A 269 18.93 22.68 -2.19
C HIS A 269 18.35 21.43 -2.87
N ILE A 270 17.88 21.56 -4.12
CA ILE A 270 17.41 20.43 -4.95
C ILE A 270 18.52 19.46 -5.40
N LYS A 271 19.78 19.81 -5.18
CA LYS A 271 20.94 19.01 -5.61
C LYS A 271 21.47 18.23 -4.42
N GLU A 272 22.14 17.12 -4.69
CA GLU A 272 22.77 16.25 -3.70
C GLU A 272 23.72 16.98 -2.76
N ASN A 273 23.93 16.38 -1.60
CA ASN A 273 24.96 16.78 -0.66
C ASN A 273 26.34 16.26 -1.07
N HIS A 274 27.34 16.60 -0.28
CA HIS A 274 28.74 16.27 -0.52
C HIS A 274 29.05 14.76 -0.65
N LYS A 275 28.19 13.85 -0.15
CA LYS A 275 28.42 12.39 -0.21
C LYS A 275 28.30 11.79 -1.61
N PHE A 276 27.76 12.55 -2.56
CA PHE A 276 27.59 12.15 -3.96
C PHE A 276 28.30 13.11 -4.93
N GLN A 277 29.17 13.96 -4.41
CA GLN A 277 30.02 14.85 -5.21
C GLN A 277 31.43 14.30 -5.26
N LYS A 278 32.06 14.37 -6.43
CA LYS A 278 33.46 14.00 -6.61
C LYS A 278 34.35 14.82 -5.67
N ASN A 279 35.16 14.17 -4.82
CA ASN A 279 35.95 14.85 -3.77
C ASN A 279 35.10 15.76 -2.85
N GLY A 280 33.83 15.40 -2.63
CA GLY A 280 32.88 16.22 -1.89
C GLY A 280 33.35 16.54 -0.48
N LYS A 281 33.24 17.81 -0.10
CA LYS A 281 33.51 18.30 1.26
C LYS A 281 32.26 18.96 1.79
N GLN A 282 31.93 18.71 3.05
CA GLN A 282 30.78 19.34 3.69
C GLN A 282 30.86 20.86 3.58
N GLY A 283 29.77 21.50 3.14
CA GLY A 283 29.71 22.95 2.91
C GLY A 283 30.25 23.44 1.56
N HIS A 284 30.78 22.56 0.72
CA HIS A 284 31.23 22.88 -0.65
C HIS A 284 30.36 22.17 -1.69
N ARG A 285 30.22 22.76 -2.88
CA ARG A 285 29.46 22.20 -4.01
C ARG A 285 30.32 22.18 -5.27
N MET A 286 30.33 21.03 -5.96
CA MET A 286 30.93 20.87 -7.30
C MET A 286 29.85 20.74 -8.39
N GLU A 287 30.23 20.90 -9.66
CA GLU A 287 29.29 20.84 -10.80
C GLU A 287 28.94 19.40 -11.21
N ASP A 288 29.89 18.46 -11.10
CA ASP A 288 29.74 17.06 -11.51
C ASP A 288 29.19 16.20 -10.34
N GLY A 289 27.92 16.42 -9.99
CA GLY A 289 27.20 15.76 -8.90
C GLY A 289 26.88 14.27 -9.14
N PHE A 290 25.60 13.88 -9.06
CA PHE A 290 25.18 12.47 -9.23
C PHE A 290 25.65 11.80 -10.53
N ARG A 291 25.85 12.58 -11.60
CA ARG A 291 26.11 12.06 -12.95
C ARG A 291 27.25 11.04 -12.99
N ASP A 292 28.38 11.32 -12.34
CA ASP A 292 29.53 10.40 -12.33
C ASP A 292 29.14 9.06 -11.67
N THR A 293 28.51 9.11 -10.50
CA THR A 293 28.07 7.91 -9.76
C THR A 293 27.05 7.09 -10.56
N ILE A 294 26.04 7.75 -11.13
CA ILE A 294 24.97 7.09 -11.87
C ILE A 294 25.49 6.46 -13.16
N THR A 295 26.38 7.16 -13.88
CA THR A 295 27.01 6.62 -15.09
C THR A 295 27.83 5.38 -14.74
N GLU A 296 28.64 5.46 -13.68
CA GLU A 296 29.51 4.36 -13.26
C GLU A 296 28.71 3.11 -12.87
N ILE A 297 27.62 3.24 -12.09
CA ILE A 297 26.82 2.07 -11.70
C ILE A 297 26.01 1.47 -12.86
N LYS A 298 25.59 2.29 -13.83
CA LYS A 298 24.91 1.79 -15.03
C LYS A 298 25.88 1.06 -15.96
N ASP A 299 27.07 1.61 -16.15
CA ASP A 299 28.07 1.04 -17.06
C ASP A 299 28.76 -0.21 -16.47
N ASN A 300 29.11 -0.18 -15.18
CA ASN A 300 29.93 -1.24 -14.56
C ASN A 300 29.10 -2.35 -13.90
N HIS A 301 27.91 -2.03 -13.36
CA HIS A 301 27.07 -2.99 -12.65
C HIS A 301 25.79 -3.37 -13.43
N ALA A 302 25.68 -2.90 -14.68
CA ALA A 302 24.55 -3.14 -15.57
C ALA A 302 23.19 -2.82 -14.92
N VAL A 303 23.16 -1.79 -14.07
CA VAL A 303 21.94 -1.24 -13.46
C VAL A 303 21.11 -0.58 -14.56
N LYS A 304 19.80 -0.85 -14.58
CA LYS A 304 18.88 -0.29 -15.58
C LYS A 304 18.14 0.94 -15.06
N TYR A 305 17.67 0.85 -13.83
CA TYR A 305 16.79 1.86 -13.23
C TYR A 305 17.35 2.33 -11.90
N VAL A 306 17.48 3.65 -11.75
CA VAL A 306 17.82 4.28 -10.46
C VAL A 306 16.71 5.23 -10.08
N TYR A 307 16.11 5.01 -8.90
CA TYR A 307 15.11 5.90 -8.31
C TYR A 307 15.70 6.63 -7.11
N MET A 308 15.32 7.89 -6.93
CA MET A 308 15.74 8.71 -5.78
C MET A 308 14.57 8.92 -4.82
N TRP A 309 14.82 8.79 -3.53
CA TRP A 309 13.81 9.12 -2.51
C TRP A 309 13.70 10.63 -2.30
N HIS A 310 12.48 11.15 -2.12
CA HIS A 310 12.23 12.45 -1.51
C HIS A 310 10.84 12.48 -0.86
N ALA A 311 10.59 13.39 0.09
CA ALA A 311 9.24 13.59 0.62
C ALA A 311 8.39 14.42 -0.34
N ILE A 312 7.06 14.30 -0.28
CA ILE A 312 6.15 15.12 -1.09
C ILE A 312 6.38 16.62 -0.88
N THR A 313 6.81 17.03 0.31
CA THR A 313 7.14 18.42 0.64
C THR A 313 8.64 18.73 0.54
N GLY A 314 9.40 17.94 -0.23
CA GLY A 314 10.83 18.09 -0.47
C GLY A 314 11.70 17.23 0.44
N TYR A 315 11.57 17.40 1.76
CA TYR A 315 12.19 16.55 2.78
C TYR A 315 11.25 16.41 3.99
N TRP A 316 11.62 15.65 5.03
CA TRP A 316 10.79 15.40 6.22
C TRP A 316 10.22 16.68 6.85
N GLY A 317 11.07 17.69 7.12
CA GLY A 317 10.64 18.99 7.65
C GLY A 317 10.17 19.99 6.58
N GLY A 318 10.06 19.57 5.32
CA GLY A 318 9.71 20.42 4.18
C GLY A 318 10.90 21.10 3.51
N VAL A 319 10.63 22.17 2.75
CA VAL A 319 11.63 23.05 2.12
C VAL A 319 11.96 24.22 3.05
N LYS A 320 13.24 24.52 3.23
CA LYS A 320 13.70 25.55 4.19
C LYS A 320 13.32 26.96 3.73
N PRO A 321 12.58 27.75 4.53
CA PRO A 321 12.38 29.18 4.26
C PRO A 321 13.64 30.01 4.49
N GLY A 322 13.78 31.10 3.73
CA GLY A 322 14.84 32.10 3.93
C GLY A 322 16.23 31.71 3.44
N VAL A 323 16.37 30.60 2.70
CA VAL A 323 17.60 30.28 1.96
C VAL A 323 17.45 30.67 0.50
N ALA A 324 18.47 31.33 -0.05
CA ALA A 324 18.43 31.95 -1.38
C ALA A 324 18.05 30.95 -2.48
N GLU A 325 18.55 29.73 -2.41
CA GLU A 325 18.34 28.69 -3.40
C GLU A 325 16.90 28.18 -3.45
N MET A 326 16.13 28.35 -2.37
CA MET A 326 14.74 27.87 -2.26
C MET A 326 13.71 29.02 -2.27
N GLU A 327 14.15 30.28 -2.25
CA GLU A 327 13.28 31.45 -2.06
C GLU A 327 12.22 31.59 -3.15
N HIS A 328 12.55 31.24 -4.40
CA HIS A 328 11.63 31.33 -5.54
C HIS A 328 10.46 30.33 -5.50
N TYR A 329 10.54 29.31 -4.63
CA TYR A 329 9.42 28.40 -4.35
C TYR A 329 8.47 28.92 -3.27
N GLU A 330 8.83 30.03 -2.62
CA GLU A 330 8.07 30.70 -1.56
C GLU A 330 7.63 29.74 -0.42
N PRO A 331 8.52 28.90 0.13
CA PRO A 331 8.14 27.97 1.19
C PRO A 331 7.74 28.73 2.46
N ARG A 332 6.67 28.26 3.11
CA ARG A 332 6.17 28.82 4.38
C ARG A 332 6.00 27.73 5.42
N LEU A 333 6.29 28.06 6.67
CA LEU A 333 6.01 27.14 7.78
C LEU A 333 4.51 26.94 7.93
N ALA A 334 4.09 25.69 7.91
CA ALA A 334 2.75 25.24 8.20
C ALA A 334 2.80 24.15 9.29
N TYR A 335 1.82 24.13 10.18
CA TYR A 335 1.81 23.23 11.33
C TYR A 335 0.72 22.15 11.14
N PRO A 336 1.10 20.87 10.99
CA PRO A 336 0.16 19.77 10.82
C PRO A 336 -0.94 19.74 11.88
N LYS A 337 -2.20 19.61 11.44
CA LYS A 337 -3.35 19.30 12.30
C LYS A 337 -4.02 18.01 11.84
N THR A 338 -3.98 16.99 12.69
CA THR A 338 -4.61 15.69 12.42
C THR A 338 -6.12 15.72 12.59
N SER A 339 -6.80 14.78 11.92
CA SER A 339 -8.23 14.57 12.18
C SER A 339 -8.43 13.80 13.49
N PRO A 340 -9.53 14.04 14.21
CA PRO A 340 -9.92 13.20 15.33
C PRO A 340 -10.05 11.71 14.97
N GLY A 341 -10.37 11.40 13.70
CA GLY A 341 -10.45 10.02 13.21
C GLY A 341 -9.09 9.32 13.22
N VAL A 342 -8.04 9.98 12.72
CA VAL A 342 -6.66 9.46 12.75
C VAL A 342 -6.17 9.34 14.19
N GLU A 343 -6.37 10.39 15.00
CA GLU A 343 -5.97 10.42 16.42
C GLU A 343 -6.63 9.27 17.21
N SER A 344 -7.87 8.88 16.86
CA SER A 344 -8.58 7.76 17.49
C SER A 344 -7.92 6.40 17.24
N ASN A 345 -7.01 6.31 16.27
CA ASN A 345 -6.23 5.11 15.96
C ASN A 345 -4.76 5.21 16.40
N GLU A 346 -4.31 6.35 16.92
CA GLU A 346 -2.97 6.52 17.49
C GLU A 346 -2.97 6.19 19.00
N HIS A 347 -1.84 5.71 19.52
CA HIS A 347 -1.66 5.54 20.97
C HIS A 347 -1.11 6.84 21.57
N ALA A 348 -1.64 7.28 22.71
CA ALA A 348 -1.19 8.50 23.38
C ALA A 348 0.31 8.48 23.78
N GLU A 349 0.86 7.30 24.07
CA GLU A 349 2.28 7.10 24.44
C GLU A 349 3.19 6.69 23.28
N TYR A 350 2.64 6.34 22.11
CA TYR A 350 3.40 5.90 20.93
C TYR A 350 2.91 6.67 19.69
N VAL A 351 3.01 8.00 19.76
CA VAL A 351 2.72 8.88 18.63
C VAL A 351 3.84 8.72 17.60
N ASP A 352 3.48 8.78 16.32
CA ASP A 352 4.46 8.77 15.23
C ASP A 352 5.45 9.93 15.39
N ASN A 353 6.73 9.58 15.59
CA ASN A 353 7.79 10.55 15.86
C ASN A 353 7.97 11.58 14.74
N SER A 354 7.72 11.18 13.49
CA SER A 354 7.83 12.09 12.35
C SER A 354 6.75 13.16 12.43
N LEU A 355 5.50 12.78 12.67
CA LEU A 355 4.38 13.70 12.74
C LEU A 355 4.49 14.63 13.95
N GLU A 356 4.88 14.10 15.11
CA GLU A 356 5.08 14.90 16.32
C GLU A 356 6.21 15.92 16.15
N THR A 357 7.29 15.53 15.49
CA THR A 357 8.39 16.44 15.15
C THR A 357 7.93 17.54 14.19
N MET A 358 7.15 17.20 13.16
CA MET A 358 6.57 18.18 12.24
C MET A 358 5.58 19.13 12.94
N ARG A 359 4.80 18.66 13.91
CA ARG A 359 3.91 19.52 14.72
C ARG A 359 4.69 20.52 15.57
N LYS A 360 5.80 20.10 16.17
CA LYS A 360 6.65 20.96 17.01
C LYS A 360 7.42 21.99 16.19
N ASN A 361 8.11 21.52 15.16
CA ASN A 361 9.04 22.36 14.40
C ASN A 361 8.39 23.07 13.21
N GLY A 362 7.16 22.69 12.84
CA GLY A 362 6.52 23.12 11.60
C GLY A 362 7.09 22.42 10.38
N LEU A 363 6.36 22.47 9.27
CA LEU A 363 6.75 21.92 7.97
C LEU A 363 6.87 23.05 6.96
N GLY A 364 8.00 23.12 6.24
CA GLY A 364 8.21 24.08 5.17
C GLY A 364 7.43 23.71 3.91
N LEU A 365 6.20 24.19 3.79
CA LEU A 365 5.30 23.89 2.69
C LEU A 365 5.58 24.83 1.52
N VAL A 366 5.91 24.28 0.36
CA VAL A 366 6.07 25.04 -0.89
C VAL A 366 4.74 25.69 -1.27
N ASN A 367 4.77 26.91 -1.81
CA ASN A 367 3.56 27.55 -2.29
C ASN A 367 2.85 26.63 -3.32
N PRO A 368 1.57 26.25 -3.12
CA PRO A 368 0.85 25.37 -4.05
C PRO A 368 0.82 25.85 -5.50
N GLU A 369 0.98 27.15 -5.76
CA GLU A 369 1.07 27.71 -7.12
C GLU A 369 2.46 27.53 -7.76
N LYS A 370 3.49 27.28 -6.94
CA LYS A 370 4.90 27.10 -7.37
C LYS A 370 5.36 25.65 -7.29
N VAL A 371 4.57 24.76 -6.70
CA VAL A 371 4.98 23.36 -6.44
C VAL A 371 5.29 22.56 -7.71
N PHE A 372 4.66 22.89 -8.85
CA PHE A 372 5.06 22.30 -10.13
C PHE A 372 6.50 22.67 -10.50
N ASN A 373 6.89 23.94 -10.37
CA ASN A 373 8.26 24.37 -10.67
C ASN A 373 9.26 23.68 -9.75
N PHE A 374 8.93 23.54 -8.45
CA PHE A 374 9.75 22.80 -7.50
C PHE A 374 10.01 21.36 -7.96
N TYR A 375 8.96 20.59 -8.26
CA TYR A 375 9.13 19.22 -8.73
C TYR A 375 9.79 19.16 -10.10
N ASP A 376 9.47 20.07 -11.02
CA ASP A 376 10.01 20.05 -12.38
C ASP A 376 11.50 20.37 -12.39
N GLU A 377 11.96 21.36 -11.62
CA GLU A 377 13.38 21.68 -11.46
C GLU A 377 14.14 20.53 -10.78
N LEU A 378 13.59 19.97 -9.69
CA LEU A 378 14.18 18.81 -9.01
C LEU A 378 14.28 17.61 -9.95
N HIS A 379 13.18 17.19 -10.58
CA HIS A 379 13.18 15.99 -11.44
C HIS A 379 13.94 16.22 -12.74
N SER A 380 13.93 17.42 -13.32
CA SER A 380 14.78 17.75 -14.48
C SER A 380 16.25 17.58 -14.13
N TYR A 381 16.67 18.04 -12.94
CA TYR A 381 18.03 17.84 -12.47
C TYR A 381 18.37 16.36 -12.32
N LEU A 382 17.53 15.58 -11.64
CA LEU A 382 17.74 14.14 -11.47
C LEU A 382 17.80 13.41 -12.82
N ALA A 383 16.84 13.66 -13.71
CA ALA A 383 16.81 13.07 -15.05
C ALA A 383 18.07 13.44 -15.85
N SER A 384 18.55 14.69 -15.74
CA SER A 384 19.81 15.12 -16.40
C SER A 384 21.05 14.40 -15.86
N ALA A 385 21.00 13.83 -14.66
CA ALA A 385 22.06 12.99 -14.08
C ALA A 385 21.91 11.50 -14.42
N GLY A 386 20.88 11.13 -15.21
CA GLY A 386 20.63 9.75 -15.63
C GLY A 386 19.74 8.94 -14.69
N ILE A 387 19.05 9.59 -13.74
CA ILE A 387 18.07 8.94 -12.84
C ILE A 387 16.75 8.72 -13.59
N ASP A 388 16.10 7.59 -13.32
CA ASP A 388 14.95 7.10 -14.10
C ASP A 388 13.60 7.29 -13.40
N GLY A 389 13.61 7.68 -12.12
CA GLY A 389 12.39 7.92 -11.36
C GLY A 389 12.61 8.30 -9.90
N VAL A 390 11.54 8.29 -9.12
CA VAL A 390 11.56 8.68 -7.70
C VAL A 390 10.69 7.78 -6.82
N LYS A 391 11.08 7.63 -5.56
CA LYS A 391 10.20 7.15 -4.47
C LYS A 391 9.75 8.38 -3.68
N VAL A 392 8.45 8.64 -3.62
CA VAL A 392 7.90 9.85 -2.98
C VAL A 392 7.16 9.49 -1.71
N ASP A 393 7.74 9.86 -0.58
CA ASP A 393 7.23 9.55 0.76
C ASP A 393 6.41 10.71 1.37
N VAL A 394 5.88 10.47 2.56
CA VAL A 394 5.20 11.45 3.42
C VAL A 394 3.97 12.07 2.74
N GLN A 395 3.38 11.41 1.72
CA GLN A 395 2.34 12.02 0.89
C GLN A 395 1.08 12.41 1.67
N ASN A 396 0.68 11.59 2.64
CA ASN A 396 -0.52 11.86 3.43
C ASN A 396 -0.43 13.14 4.28
N VAL A 397 0.75 13.72 4.51
CA VAL A 397 0.90 14.90 5.38
C VAL A 397 0.07 16.08 4.89
N LEU A 398 -0.16 16.17 3.58
CA LEU A 398 -0.97 17.21 2.94
C LEU A 398 -2.39 17.31 3.53
N GLU A 399 -2.97 16.21 4.03
CA GLU A 399 -4.32 16.27 4.60
C GLU A 399 -4.40 17.09 5.90
N THR A 400 -3.25 17.27 6.56
CA THR A 400 -3.12 18.00 7.83
C THR A 400 -2.85 19.50 7.63
N LEU A 401 -2.59 19.91 6.38
CA LEU A 401 -2.10 21.24 6.01
C LEU A 401 -3.14 22.03 5.20
N GLY A 402 -4.38 21.54 5.10
CA GLY A 402 -5.42 22.14 4.25
C GLY A 402 -5.94 23.53 4.69
N ALA A 403 -5.69 23.93 5.93
CA ALA A 403 -6.09 25.24 6.45
C ALA A 403 -5.40 26.37 5.70
N GLY A 404 -6.16 27.37 5.25
CA GLY A 404 -5.65 28.45 4.39
C GLY A 404 -5.48 28.09 2.91
N TYR A 405 -5.68 26.83 2.51
CA TYR A 405 -5.51 26.34 1.13
C TYR A 405 -6.77 25.69 0.54
N GLY A 406 -7.94 26.00 1.09
CA GLY A 406 -9.23 25.50 0.58
C GLY A 406 -9.56 24.06 0.96
N GLY A 407 -8.89 23.49 1.97
CA GLY A 407 -9.16 22.14 2.47
C GLY A 407 -8.16 21.08 2.00
N ARG A 408 -8.19 19.93 2.68
CA ARG A 408 -7.29 18.79 2.43
C ARG A 408 -7.37 18.30 0.98
N VAL A 409 -8.59 18.22 0.44
CA VAL A 409 -8.83 17.72 -0.91
C VAL A 409 -8.20 18.63 -1.95
N THR A 410 -8.36 19.95 -1.80
CA THR A 410 -7.80 20.96 -2.72
C THR A 410 -6.27 20.92 -2.70
N LEU A 411 -5.68 20.97 -1.51
CA LEU A 411 -4.23 20.96 -1.35
C LEU A 411 -3.61 19.66 -1.90
N ALA A 412 -4.15 18.51 -1.50
CA ALA A 412 -3.69 17.21 -1.99
C ALA A 412 -3.78 17.14 -3.52
N ARG A 413 -4.90 17.56 -4.11
CA ARG A 413 -5.08 17.53 -5.56
C ARG A 413 -4.09 18.44 -6.30
N ASN A 414 -3.78 19.61 -5.78
CA ASN A 414 -2.81 20.53 -6.40
C ASN A 414 -1.40 19.92 -6.40
N TYR A 415 -0.96 19.38 -5.27
CA TYR A 415 0.34 18.74 -5.13
C TYR A 415 0.47 17.48 -6.00
N HIS A 416 -0.51 16.57 -5.98
CA HIS A 416 -0.46 15.34 -6.78
C HIS A 416 -0.50 15.64 -8.29
N LYS A 417 -1.30 16.62 -8.73
CA LYS A 417 -1.31 17.05 -10.14
C LYS A 417 0.04 17.59 -10.59
N ALA A 418 0.67 18.43 -9.77
CA ALA A 418 1.99 18.98 -10.05
C ALA A 418 3.07 17.90 -10.07
N LEU A 419 3.02 16.97 -9.11
CA LEU A 419 3.91 15.82 -9.04
C LEU A 419 3.80 14.98 -10.31
N GLU A 420 2.60 14.52 -10.66
CA GLU A 420 2.38 13.68 -11.86
C GLU A 420 2.70 14.40 -13.18
N ALA A 421 2.55 15.72 -13.23
CA ALA A 421 2.96 16.52 -14.38
C ALA A 421 4.49 16.53 -14.54
N SER A 422 5.23 16.72 -13.45
CA SER A 422 6.70 16.65 -13.45
C SER A 422 7.20 15.24 -13.76
N ILE A 423 6.60 14.18 -13.18
CA ILE A 423 6.94 12.78 -13.50
C ILE A 423 6.78 12.53 -15.00
N GLY A 424 5.64 12.93 -15.58
CA GLY A 424 5.38 12.71 -16.99
C GLY A 424 6.30 13.49 -17.92
N ARG A 425 6.92 14.59 -17.45
CA ARG A 425 7.88 15.38 -18.21
C ARG A 425 9.29 14.81 -18.15
N ASN A 426 9.69 14.30 -16.99
CA ASN A 426 11.10 13.96 -16.71
C ASN A 426 11.39 12.46 -16.75
N PHE A 427 10.40 11.60 -16.50
CA PHE A 427 10.57 10.15 -16.42
C PHE A 427 9.62 9.43 -17.39
N PRO A 428 10.07 9.13 -18.63
CA PRO A 428 9.20 8.63 -19.69
C PRO A 428 8.56 7.27 -19.37
N ASP A 429 9.17 6.49 -18.48
CA ASP A 429 8.65 5.20 -18.02
C ASP A 429 7.66 5.27 -16.86
N ASN A 430 7.17 6.48 -16.53
CA ASN A 430 6.28 6.71 -15.39
C ASN A 430 6.97 6.32 -14.07
N GLY A 431 8.20 6.78 -13.91
CA GLY A 431 9.09 6.37 -12.84
C GLY A 431 8.73 6.99 -11.49
N ILE A 432 7.74 6.43 -10.81
CA ILE A 432 7.34 6.85 -9.47
C ILE A 432 6.84 5.68 -8.62
N ILE A 433 7.28 5.64 -7.36
CA ILE A 433 6.68 4.84 -6.28
C ILE A 433 6.02 5.81 -5.30
N SER A 434 4.69 5.74 -5.16
CA SER A 434 3.98 6.49 -4.13
C SER A 434 4.04 5.76 -2.80
N CYS A 435 4.46 6.46 -1.75
CA CYS A 435 4.71 5.86 -0.45
C CYS A 435 4.17 6.77 0.67
N MET A 436 3.76 6.17 1.79
CA MET A 436 3.00 6.85 2.86
C MET A 436 1.76 7.59 2.31
N SER A 437 1.11 7.01 1.30
CA SER A 437 0.08 7.67 0.46
C SER A 437 -1.30 6.99 0.55
N HIS A 438 -1.62 6.35 1.67
CA HIS A 438 -2.84 5.56 1.80
C HIS A 438 -4.14 6.37 1.97
N ASN A 439 -4.10 7.70 2.08
CA ASN A 439 -5.35 8.46 2.24
C ASN A 439 -6.14 8.55 0.92
N THR A 440 -7.46 8.66 1.02
CA THR A 440 -8.30 8.77 -0.18
C THR A 440 -8.23 10.13 -0.87
N ASP A 441 -7.70 11.17 -0.20
CA ASP A 441 -7.45 12.48 -0.82
C ASP A 441 -6.47 12.35 -2.01
N GLY A 442 -5.38 11.61 -1.80
CA GLY A 442 -4.37 11.29 -2.81
C GLY A 442 -4.85 10.24 -3.82
N LEU A 443 -5.44 9.12 -3.35
CA LEU A 443 -5.90 8.04 -4.24
C LEU A 443 -6.90 8.51 -5.28
N TYR A 444 -7.90 9.31 -4.87
CA TYR A 444 -8.88 9.90 -5.79
C TYR A 444 -8.37 11.12 -6.57
N SER A 445 -7.08 11.47 -6.44
CA SER A 445 -6.41 12.53 -7.21
C SER A 445 -5.36 11.99 -8.19
N ALA A 446 -5.05 10.70 -8.16
CA ALA A 446 -3.92 10.13 -8.92
C ALA A 446 -4.33 9.58 -10.30
N LYS A 447 -3.92 10.27 -11.38
CA LYS A 447 -4.24 9.90 -12.77
C LYS A 447 -3.16 9.07 -13.45
N ARG A 448 -1.90 9.20 -13.04
CA ARG A 448 -0.74 8.63 -13.74
C ARG A 448 0.13 7.75 -12.86
N ALA A 449 0.41 8.14 -11.61
CA ALA A 449 1.25 7.39 -10.70
C ALA A 449 0.74 5.95 -10.58
N ALA A 450 1.61 4.98 -10.87
CA ALA A 450 1.21 3.61 -11.14
C ALA A 450 1.64 2.61 -10.08
N ILE A 451 2.51 2.98 -9.14
CA ILE A 451 2.97 2.11 -8.05
C ILE A 451 2.66 2.77 -6.71
N ILE A 452 2.17 1.99 -5.74
CA ILE A 452 1.94 2.41 -4.36
C ILE A 452 2.51 1.39 -3.38
N ARG A 453 3.32 1.80 -2.41
CA ARG A 453 3.65 0.96 -1.25
C ARG A 453 2.36 0.63 -0.52
N ALA A 454 2.10 -0.66 -0.26
CA ALA A 454 0.81 -1.13 0.23
C ALA A 454 0.82 -1.63 1.69
N SER A 455 1.88 -1.34 2.45
CA SER A 455 2.02 -1.68 3.86
C SER A 455 2.80 -0.61 4.62
N ASP A 456 2.78 -0.72 5.95
CA ASP A 456 3.83 -0.15 6.81
C ASP A 456 5.20 -0.74 6.44
N ASP A 457 6.25 -0.12 6.96
CA ASP A 457 7.62 -0.52 6.66
C ASP A 457 7.92 -1.93 7.18
N PHE A 458 8.82 -2.63 6.48
CA PHE A 458 9.45 -3.83 7.00
C PHE A 458 10.33 -3.49 8.21
N TRP A 459 9.94 -3.94 9.40
CA TRP A 459 10.68 -3.71 10.65
C TRP A 459 11.49 -4.96 11.04
N PRO A 460 12.76 -5.11 10.61
CA PRO A 460 13.54 -6.34 10.81
C PRO A 460 13.75 -6.73 12.28
N ARG A 461 13.62 -5.78 13.21
CA ARG A 461 13.83 -6.00 14.64
C ARG A 461 12.54 -6.11 15.44
N ASP A 462 11.37 -5.96 14.80
CA ASP A 462 10.07 -6.12 15.46
C ASP A 462 9.41 -7.43 15.01
N PRO A 463 9.48 -8.49 15.83
CA PRO A 463 8.84 -9.76 15.52
C PRO A 463 7.34 -9.66 15.23
N ALA A 464 6.65 -8.70 15.88
CA ALA A 464 5.21 -8.51 15.70
C ALA A 464 4.85 -8.00 14.29
N SER A 465 5.82 -7.44 13.56
CA SER A 465 5.59 -6.82 12.26
C SER A 465 5.49 -7.84 11.12
N HIS A 466 6.16 -8.99 11.19
CA HIS A 466 6.36 -9.85 10.00
C HIS A 466 5.10 -10.54 9.47
N THR A 467 4.37 -11.26 10.32
CA THR A 467 3.16 -11.99 9.87
C THR A 467 2.04 -11.02 9.52
N ILE A 468 1.87 -9.95 10.30
CA ILE A 468 0.87 -8.90 10.06
C ILE A 468 1.21 -8.05 8.83
N HIS A 469 2.48 -7.90 8.44
CA HIS A 469 2.88 -7.24 7.19
C HIS A 469 2.28 -7.96 6.00
N ILE A 470 2.47 -9.28 5.90
CA ILE A 470 1.95 -10.09 4.79
C ILE A 470 0.42 -10.13 4.79
N ALA A 471 -0.21 -10.21 5.97
CA ALA A 471 -1.66 -10.12 6.05
C ALA A 471 -2.15 -8.73 5.59
N SER A 472 -1.61 -7.65 6.17
CA SER A 472 -1.99 -6.27 5.84
C SER A 472 -1.85 -5.96 4.38
N ILE A 473 -0.73 -6.34 3.76
CA ILE A 473 -0.53 -6.00 2.36
C ILE A 473 -1.44 -6.75 1.40
N ALA A 474 -1.74 -8.02 1.69
CA ALA A 474 -2.67 -8.80 0.88
C ALA A 474 -4.07 -8.18 0.91
N TYR A 475 -4.57 -7.79 2.08
CA TYR A 475 -5.90 -7.16 2.18
C TYR A 475 -5.90 -5.71 1.66
N ASN A 476 -4.87 -4.91 1.93
CA ASN A 476 -4.73 -3.57 1.37
C ASN A 476 -4.71 -3.61 -0.17
N THR A 477 -4.11 -4.65 -0.76
CA THR A 477 -4.09 -4.87 -2.21
C THR A 477 -5.49 -5.01 -2.83
N LEU A 478 -6.51 -5.45 -2.09
CA LEU A 478 -7.89 -5.48 -2.58
C LEU A 478 -8.40 -4.09 -2.95
N PHE A 479 -8.01 -3.07 -2.19
CA PHE A 479 -8.44 -1.70 -2.40
C PHE A 479 -7.42 -0.89 -3.19
N LEU A 480 -6.17 -0.81 -2.71
CA LEU A 480 -5.09 -0.05 -3.35
C LEU A 480 -4.76 -0.56 -4.75
N GLY A 481 -4.92 -1.87 -4.97
CA GLY A 481 -4.74 -2.50 -6.27
C GLY A 481 -5.63 -1.89 -7.34
N GLU A 482 -6.82 -1.39 -7.05
CA GLU A 482 -7.68 -0.77 -8.07
C GLU A 482 -7.17 0.61 -8.53
N PHE A 483 -6.28 1.24 -7.76
CA PHE A 483 -5.70 2.56 -8.09
C PHE A 483 -4.30 2.44 -8.69
N MET A 484 -3.45 1.57 -8.14
CA MET A 484 -2.04 1.44 -8.49
C MET A 484 -1.57 -0.01 -8.30
N GLN A 485 -0.44 -0.39 -8.89
CA GLN A 485 0.24 -1.63 -8.61
C GLN A 485 0.81 -1.59 -7.18
N PRO A 486 0.39 -2.51 -6.30
CA PRO A 486 0.94 -2.58 -4.95
C PRO A 486 2.41 -2.98 -4.98
N ASP A 487 3.23 -2.19 -4.30
CA ASP A 487 4.60 -2.47 -3.93
C ASP A 487 4.61 -3.07 -2.52
N TRP A 488 5.30 -4.21 -2.37
CA TRP A 488 5.31 -5.01 -1.15
C TRP A 488 6.44 -4.72 -0.17
N ASP A 489 7.11 -3.60 -0.41
CA ASP A 489 8.24 -3.10 0.34
C ASP A 489 9.48 -4.01 0.22
N MET A 490 10.63 -3.44 0.53
CA MET A 490 11.88 -4.18 0.72
C MET A 490 11.77 -5.20 1.86
N PHE A 491 12.71 -6.13 1.88
CA PHE A 491 12.94 -7.04 2.99
C PHE A 491 14.42 -7.43 3.05
N HIS A 492 14.84 -8.02 4.17
CA HIS A 492 16.16 -8.61 4.28
C HIS A 492 16.17 -10.04 3.74
N SER A 493 17.07 -10.37 2.82
CA SER A 493 17.27 -11.73 2.35
C SER A 493 17.92 -12.61 3.42
N LEU A 494 18.81 -12.02 4.24
CA LEU A 494 19.42 -12.69 5.38
C LEU A 494 18.64 -12.37 6.67
N HIS A 495 17.54 -13.08 6.88
CA HIS A 495 16.67 -12.89 8.06
C HIS A 495 15.90 -14.18 8.39
N THR A 496 15.51 -14.37 9.65
CA THR A 496 14.75 -15.57 10.09
C THR A 496 13.42 -15.72 9.37
N MET A 497 12.80 -14.60 8.98
CA MET A 497 11.55 -14.53 8.20
C MET A 497 11.77 -14.34 6.69
N ALA A 498 13.01 -14.45 6.20
CA ALA A 498 13.31 -14.11 4.80
C ALA A 498 12.62 -15.02 3.78
N GLU A 499 12.61 -16.34 3.98
CA GLU A 499 11.90 -17.25 3.06
C GLU A 499 10.38 -16.99 3.07
N TYR A 500 9.81 -16.63 4.23
CA TYR A 500 8.39 -16.25 4.37
C TYR A 500 8.06 -15.00 3.55
N HIS A 501 8.89 -13.96 3.69
CA HIS A 501 8.75 -12.70 2.95
C HIS A 501 9.04 -12.83 1.45
N GLY A 502 10.03 -13.65 1.07
CA GLY A 502 10.38 -13.94 -0.32
C GLY A 502 9.26 -14.70 -1.04
N ALA A 503 8.68 -15.72 -0.39
CA ALA A 503 7.54 -16.47 -0.94
C ALA A 503 6.31 -15.58 -1.16
N ALA A 504 6.03 -14.66 -0.24
CA ALA A 504 4.94 -13.70 -0.37
C ALA A 504 5.11 -12.78 -1.59
N ARG A 505 6.32 -12.25 -1.79
CA ARG A 505 6.63 -11.36 -2.93
C ARG A 505 6.64 -12.10 -4.27
N ALA A 506 7.05 -13.38 -4.29
CA ALA A 506 6.96 -14.23 -5.48
C ALA A 506 5.51 -14.39 -6.00
N VAL A 507 4.51 -14.35 -5.10
CA VAL A 507 3.09 -14.42 -5.48
C VAL A 507 2.39 -13.06 -5.50
N GLY A 508 3.03 -11.99 -5.02
CA GLY A 508 2.41 -10.67 -4.84
C GLY A 508 2.19 -9.87 -6.13
N GLY A 509 2.88 -10.23 -7.21
CA GLY A 509 2.85 -9.48 -8.49
C GLY A 509 3.46 -8.09 -8.40
N CYS A 510 4.28 -7.85 -7.37
CA CYS A 510 5.00 -6.62 -7.07
C CYS A 510 6.44 -6.67 -7.59
N ALA A 511 7.17 -5.56 -7.48
CA ALA A 511 8.63 -5.59 -7.56
C ALA A 511 9.20 -6.45 -6.43
N ILE A 512 10.40 -7.01 -6.65
CA ILE A 512 11.16 -7.71 -5.61
C ILE A 512 12.47 -6.98 -5.46
N TYR A 513 12.63 -6.33 -4.32
CA TYR A 513 13.89 -5.69 -3.94
C TYR A 513 14.19 -5.93 -2.47
N VAL A 514 15.48 -6.00 -2.14
CA VAL A 514 15.97 -6.19 -0.77
C VAL A 514 16.60 -4.91 -0.23
N SER A 515 16.81 -4.84 1.08
CA SER A 515 17.53 -3.73 1.74
C SER A 515 18.77 -4.20 2.50
N ASP A 516 19.31 -5.35 2.11
CA ASP A 516 20.49 -5.95 2.73
C ASP A 516 21.68 -4.99 2.78
N LYS A 517 22.45 -5.10 3.87
CA LYS A 517 23.77 -4.49 3.98
C LYS A 517 24.76 -5.19 3.03
N PRO A 518 25.73 -4.46 2.45
CA PRO A 518 26.79 -5.08 1.64
C PRO A 518 27.44 -6.25 2.37
N GLY A 519 27.56 -7.39 1.69
CA GLY A 519 28.14 -8.63 2.24
C GLY A 519 27.22 -9.43 3.17
N HIS A 520 25.98 -8.98 3.41
CA HIS A 520 24.99 -9.67 4.26
C HIS A 520 23.79 -10.15 3.43
N HIS A 521 24.06 -11.04 2.48
CA HIS A 521 23.08 -11.57 1.54
C HIS A 521 22.85 -13.07 1.73
N ASP A 522 21.60 -13.53 1.59
CA ASP A 522 21.29 -14.95 1.38
C ASP A 522 21.16 -15.22 -0.12
N PHE A 523 22.27 -15.58 -0.77
CA PHE A 523 22.27 -15.86 -2.21
C PHE A 523 21.44 -17.09 -2.59
N ASP A 524 21.25 -18.05 -1.68
CA ASP A 524 20.43 -19.23 -1.96
C ASP A 524 18.95 -18.88 -2.00
N LEU A 525 18.50 -17.97 -1.14
CA LEU A 525 17.17 -17.40 -1.24
C LEU A 525 17.03 -16.53 -2.50
N LEU A 526 17.99 -15.64 -2.77
CA LEU A 526 17.92 -14.73 -3.92
C LEU A 526 17.83 -15.49 -5.25
N ARG A 527 18.58 -16.58 -5.44
CA ARG A 527 18.51 -17.43 -6.64
C ARG A 527 17.14 -18.10 -6.86
N LYS A 528 16.27 -18.14 -5.84
CA LYS A 528 14.87 -18.62 -6.01
C LYS A 528 13.95 -17.54 -6.58
N LEU A 529 14.31 -16.27 -6.42
CA LEU A 529 13.48 -15.12 -6.78
C LEU A 529 13.97 -14.43 -8.06
N VAL A 530 15.28 -14.50 -8.32
CA VAL A 530 15.98 -13.73 -9.35
C VAL A 530 16.57 -14.67 -10.39
N LEU A 531 16.31 -14.38 -11.66
CA LEU A 531 16.90 -15.09 -12.80
C LEU A 531 18.33 -14.61 -13.06
N PRO A 532 19.16 -15.40 -13.79
CA PRO A 532 20.56 -15.04 -14.04
C PRO A 532 20.79 -13.67 -14.72
N ASP A 533 19.80 -13.16 -15.46
CA ASP A 533 19.87 -11.84 -16.10
C ASP A 533 19.41 -10.68 -15.18
N GLY A 534 19.03 -10.99 -13.94
CA GLY A 534 18.50 -10.05 -12.96
C GLY A 534 17.00 -9.77 -13.08
N SER A 535 16.30 -10.41 -14.02
CA SER A 535 14.83 -10.33 -14.11
C SER A 535 14.17 -11.19 -13.04
N ILE A 536 12.88 -10.92 -12.77
CA ILE A 536 12.07 -11.71 -11.84
C ILE A 536 10.85 -12.32 -12.55
N LEU A 537 10.36 -13.44 -12.01
CA LEU A 537 9.13 -14.09 -12.48
C LEU A 537 7.89 -13.44 -11.85
N ARG A 538 7.71 -12.14 -12.10
CA ARG A 538 6.60 -11.37 -11.52
C ARG A 538 5.25 -11.89 -12.00
N ALA A 539 4.34 -12.14 -11.06
CA ALA A 539 2.96 -12.46 -11.38
C ALA A 539 2.19 -11.25 -11.95
N LYS A 540 1.18 -11.50 -12.79
CA LYS A 540 0.52 -10.50 -13.65
C LYS A 540 -0.44 -9.57 -12.93
N LEU A 541 -1.09 -10.04 -11.87
CA LEU A 541 -2.10 -9.28 -11.13
C LEU A 541 -1.51 -8.82 -9.80
N PRO A 542 -2.13 -7.86 -9.10
CA PRO A 542 -1.85 -7.69 -7.68
C PRO A 542 -2.29 -8.94 -6.90
N GLY A 543 -1.43 -9.47 -6.03
CA GLY A 543 -1.71 -10.63 -5.21
C GLY A 543 -2.80 -10.36 -4.18
N ARG A 544 -3.88 -11.17 -4.19
CA ARG A 544 -5.07 -10.95 -3.35
C ARG A 544 -5.39 -12.17 -2.50
N PRO A 545 -6.05 -11.99 -1.34
CA PRO A 545 -6.67 -13.10 -0.62
C PRO A 545 -7.60 -13.90 -1.55
N THR A 546 -7.63 -15.22 -1.40
CA THR A 546 -8.66 -16.05 -2.04
C THR A 546 -10.03 -15.76 -1.44
N ARG A 547 -11.09 -16.14 -2.16
CA ARG A 547 -12.46 -15.81 -1.78
C ARG A 547 -12.81 -16.26 -0.36
N ASP A 548 -12.37 -17.45 0.04
CA ASP A 548 -12.60 -18.04 1.36
C ASP A 548 -11.78 -17.38 2.50
N SER A 549 -10.70 -16.65 2.16
CA SER A 549 -9.93 -15.85 3.12
C SER A 549 -10.54 -14.45 3.35
N LEU A 550 -11.43 -13.95 2.49
CA LEU A 550 -11.89 -12.55 2.53
C LEU A 550 -12.46 -12.09 3.88
N PHE A 551 -13.23 -12.95 4.55
CA PHE A 551 -13.97 -12.62 5.78
C PHE A 551 -13.47 -13.38 7.02
N SER A 552 -12.30 -14.00 6.90
CA SER A 552 -11.64 -14.75 7.98
C SER A 552 -10.43 -13.97 8.47
N ASP A 553 -10.12 -14.00 9.76
CA ASP A 553 -8.96 -13.29 10.32
C ASP A 553 -7.76 -14.25 10.40
N PRO A 554 -6.83 -14.23 9.42
CA PRO A 554 -5.73 -15.19 9.37
C PRO A 554 -4.65 -14.96 10.44
N ALA A 555 -4.77 -13.87 11.21
CA ALA A 555 -3.74 -13.44 12.14
C ALA A 555 -4.07 -13.78 13.60
N ARG A 556 -5.35 -14.02 13.94
CA ARG A 556 -5.81 -14.12 15.34
C ARG A 556 -6.83 -15.21 15.63
N ASP A 557 -7.45 -15.80 14.62
CA ASP A 557 -8.58 -16.70 14.86
C ASP A 557 -8.20 -18.14 15.22
N GLY A 558 -6.90 -18.46 15.23
CA GLY A 558 -6.37 -19.78 15.57
C GLY A 558 -6.75 -20.89 14.58
N LYS A 559 -7.30 -20.56 13.39
CA LYS A 559 -7.83 -21.58 12.46
C LYS A 559 -7.57 -21.27 10.99
N SER A 560 -7.48 -20.01 10.59
CA SER A 560 -7.48 -19.60 9.19
C SER A 560 -6.07 -19.44 8.65
N LEU A 561 -5.82 -20.04 7.47
CA LEU A 561 -4.65 -19.76 6.64
C LEU A 561 -4.94 -18.58 5.73
N LEU A 562 -3.97 -17.68 5.58
CA LEU A 562 -4.01 -16.68 4.51
C LEU A 562 -3.58 -17.33 3.21
N LYS A 563 -4.45 -17.30 2.21
CA LYS A 563 -4.16 -17.80 0.87
C LYS A 563 -4.14 -16.63 -0.08
N ILE A 564 -3.01 -16.40 -0.70
CA ILE A 564 -2.79 -15.30 -1.64
C ILE A 564 -2.73 -15.91 -3.02
N TRP A 565 -3.64 -15.51 -3.91
CA TRP A 565 -3.65 -16.01 -5.29
C TRP A 565 -3.21 -14.93 -6.28
N ASN A 566 -2.63 -15.42 -7.38
CA ASN A 566 -2.20 -14.63 -8.52
C ASN A 566 -2.10 -15.51 -9.78
N MET A 567 -1.64 -14.91 -10.88
CA MET A 567 -1.57 -15.53 -12.21
C MET A 567 -0.21 -15.22 -12.84
N ASN A 568 0.40 -16.19 -13.51
CA ASN A 568 1.55 -15.93 -14.39
C ASN A 568 1.16 -16.17 -15.86
N ASP A 569 2.14 -16.26 -16.76
CA ASP A 569 1.89 -16.53 -18.19
C ASP A 569 1.28 -17.89 -18.49
N TYR A 570 1.42 -18.85 -17.59
CA TYR A 570 1.15 -20.27 -17.85
C TYR A 570 0.09 -20.89 -16.92
N THR A 571 -0.03 -20.42 -15.68
CA THR A 571 -0.86 -21.05 -14.63
C THR A 571 -1.31 -20.04 -13.57
N GLY A 572 -2.27 -20.45 -12.74
CA GLY A 572 -2.56 -19.82 -11.46
C GLY A 572 -1.51 -20.22 -10.42
N VAL A 573 -1.22 -19.30 -9.50
CA VAL A 573 -0.27 -19.49 -8.39
C VAL A 573 -0.94 -19.11 -7.09
N ILE A 574 -0.72 -19.90 -6.03
CA ILE A 574 -1.25 -19.64 -4.69
C ILE A 574 -0.12 -19.79 -3.68
N GLY A 575 0.10 -18.75 -2.88
CA GLY A 575 0.89 -18.83 -1.65
C GLY A 575 -0.03 -19.08 -0.46
N VAL A 576 0.35 -19.98 0.44
CA VAL A 576 -0.41 -20.31 1.65
C VAL A 576 0.45 -20.00 2.87
N PHE A 577 -0.03 -19.11 3.73
CA PHE A 577 0.72 -18.54 4.84
C PHE A 577 -0.03 -18.77 6.15
N ASN A 578 0.70 -19.21 7.17
CA ASN A 578 0.24 -19.12 8.55
C ASN A 578 0.63 -17.75 9.08
N CYS A 579 -0.34 -16.87 9.32
CA CYS A 579 -0.12 -15.52 9.84
C CYS A 579 -0.47 -15.38 11.34
N GLN A 580 -0.78 -16.49 12.02
CA GLN A 580 -1.22 -16.48 13.40
C GLN A 580 -0.11 -15.96 14.34
N GLY A 581 -0.50 -15.46 15.51
CA GLY A 581 0.42 -15.12 16.61
C GLY A 581 0.74 -13.64 16.75
N ALA A 582 0.59 -12.83 15.70
CA ALA A 582 0.73 -11.37 15.79
C ALA A 582 -0.36 -10.62 15.03
N GLY A 583 -0.74 -9.44 15.52
CA GLY A 583 -1.72 -8.60 14.83
C GLY A 583 -1.90 -7.22 15.47
N TRP A 584 -2.62 -6.35 14.76
CA TRP A 584 -2.90 -5.00 15.28
C TRP A 584 -3.89 -5.04 16.44
N CYS A 585 -3.49 -4.46 17.58
CA CYS A 585 -4.29 -4.39 18.79
C CYS A 585 -5.13 -3.11 18.82
N LYS A 586 -6.47 -3.25 18.90
CA LYS A 586 -7.40 -2.10 18.97
C LYS A 586 -7.23 -1.26 20.25
N VAL A 587 -6.80 -1.87 21.35
CA VAL A 587 -6.65 -1.19 22.65
C VAL A 587 -5.31 -0.48 22.72
N GLY A 588 -4.22 -1.23 22.52
CA GLY A 588 -2.85 -0.68 22.56
C GLY A 588 -2.42 0.07 21.29
N LYS A 589 -3.26 0.09 20.24
CA LYS A 589 -3.04 0.80 18.97
C LYS A 589 -1.70 0.52 18.30
N ARG A 590 -1.19 -0.70 18.47
CA ARG A 590 0.09 -1.16 17.96
C ARG A 590 0.03 -2.62 17.55
N ASN A 591 0.97 -3.05 16.73
CA ASN A 591 1.16 -4.46 16.44
C ASN A 591 1.75 -5.15 17.67
N LEU A 592 1.24 -6.33 18.00
CA LEU A 592 1.66 -7.11 19.14
C LEU A 592 1.72 -8.58 18.77
N VAL A 593 2.76 -9.27 19.24
CA VAL A 593 2.72 -10.72 19.40
C VAL A 593 1.77 -11.01 20.56
N HIS A 594 0.69 -11.73 20.29
CA HIS A 594 -0.29 -12.16 21.28
C HIS A 594 -0.21 -13.67 21.57
N ASP A 595 0.48 -14.41 20.69
CA ASP A 595 0.83 -15.80 20.88
C ASP A 595 2.18 -16.06 20.20
N GLU A 596 3.20 -16.39 20.99
CA GLU A 596 4.57 -16.65 20.51
C GLU A 596 4.70 -18.03 19.84
N GLN A 597 3.78 -18.95 20.10
CA GLN A 597 3.82 -20.34 19.61
C GLN A 597 2.42 -20.79 19.18
N PRO A 598 1.86 -20.17 18.12
CA PRO A 598 0.52 -20.51 17.67
C PRO A 598 0.44 -21.98 17.26
N ASP A 599 -0.69 -22.61 17.62
CA ASP A 599 -0.99 -24.00 17.30
C ASP A 599 -0.91 -24.28 15.79
N ALA A 600 -0.59 -25.54 15.45
CA ALA A 600 -0.62 -25.99 14.08
C ALA A 600 -2.06 -25.97 13.53
N ILE A 601 -2.27 -25.20 12.46
CA ILE A 601 -3.56 -25.10 11.77
C ILE A 601 -3.59 -25.92 10.47
N THR A 602 -4.78 -26.35 10.08
CA THR A 602 -5.03 -27.11 8.84
C THR A 602 -6.06 -26.39 7.99
N GLY A 603 -5.85 -26.35 6.67
CA GLY A 603 -6.84 -25.82 5.74
C GLY A 603 -6.83 -26.58 4.41
N SER A 604 -7.71 -26.17 3.51
CA SER A 604 -7.81 -26.74 2.16
C SER A 604 -7.71 -25.64 1.10
N VAL A 605 -7.18 -25.96 -0.07
CA VAL A 605 -7.17 -25.07 -1.23
C VAL A 605 -8.13 -25.64 -2.26
N ARG A 606 -9.03 -24.81 -2.79
CA ARG A 606 -10.03 -25.23 -3.78
C ARG A 606 -9.95 -24.32 -4.99
N ALA A 607 -10.11 -24.91 -6.17
CA ALA A 607 -10.06 -24.19 -7.44
C ALA A 607 -11.10 -23.05 -7.51
N HIS A 608 -12.28 -23.25 -6.91
CA HIS A 608 -13.36 -22.26 -6.89
C HIS A 608 -13.04 -20.98 -6.09
N ASP A 609 -12.03 -21.02 -5.21
CA ASP A 609 -11.62 -19.88 -4.39
C ASP A 609 -10.61 -18.96 -5.11
N VAL A 610 -10.07 -19.42 -6.25
CA VAL A 610 -9.10 -18.72 -7.08
C VAL A 610 -9.84 -18.02 -8.21
N ASN A 611 -9.96 -16.69 -8.14
CA ASN A 611 -10.60 -15.95 -9.21
C ASN A 611 -9.78 -16.05 -10.51
N TYR A 612 -10.46 -16.02 -11.66
CA TYR A 612 -9.85 -16.10 -13.00
C TYR A 612 -9.15 -17.40 -13.36
N LEU A 613 -9.08 -18.40 -12.49
CA LEU A 613 -8.51 -19.70 -12.84
C LEU A 613 -9.24 -20.32 -14.03
N ASN A 614 -10.57 -20.18 -14.08
CA ASN A 614 -11.40 -20.64 -15.20
C ASN A 614 -11.12 -19.95 -16.54
N LYS A 615 -10.39 -18.81 -16.56
CA LYS A 615 -10.02 -18.12 -17.81
C LYS A 615 -8.77 -18.70 -18.46
N ILE A 616 -7.96 -19.44 -17.71
CA ILE A 616 -6.69 -20.03 -18.19
C ILE A 616 -6.70 -21.57 -18.13
N ALA A 617 -7.56 -22.16 -17.28
CA ALA A 617 -7.69 -23.59 -17.20
C ALA A 617 -8.45 -24.06 -18.45
N ASP A 618 -7.82 -24.96 -19.21
CA ASP A 618 -8.47 -25.59 -20.35
C ASP A 618 -9.73 -26.35 -19.91
N ALA A 619 -10.70 -26.51 -20.80
CA ALA A 619 -11.95 -27.23 -20.52
C ALA A 619 -11.74 -28.69 -20.06
N GLY A 620 -10.56 -29.26 -20.35
CA GLY A 620 -10.14 -30.60 -19.92
C GLY A 620 -9.32 -30.65 -18.63
N TRP A 621 -9.12 -29.53 -17.92
CA TRP A 621 -8.36 -29.53 -16.66
C TRP A 621 -9.09 -30.35 -15.60
N ASN A 622 -8.44 -31.43 -15.17
CA ASN A 622 -8.92 -32.40 -14.18
C ASN A 622 -8.59 -32.00 -12.72
N GLY A 623 -8.02 -30.81 -12.50
CA GLY A 623 -7.61 -30.36 -11.17
C GLY A 623 -6.17 -30.72 -10.78
N ASP A 624 -5.32 -31.07 -11.75
CA ASP A 624 -3.89 -31.28 -11.56
C ASP A 624 -3.22 -30.01 -11.00
N ALA A 625 -2.37 -30.20 -9.98
CA ALA A 625 -1.64 -29.13 -9.31
C ALA A 625 -0.28 -29.62 -8.80
N VAL A 626 0.69 -28.71 -8.70
CA VAL A 626 1.98 -28.97 -8.08
C VAL A 626 2.05 -28.20 -6.76
N VAL A 627 2.43 -28.88 -5.69
CA VAL A 627 2.52 -28.29 -4.35
C VAL A 627 3.96 -28.37 -3.85
N TYR A 628 4.48 -27.23 -3.42
CA TYR A 628 5.79 -27.09 -2.79
C TYR A 628 5.59 -26.71 -1.33
N GLY A 629 6.35 -27.34 -0.42
CA GLY A 629 6.35 -27.01 1.00
C GLY A 629 7.72 -26.47 1.42
N HIS A 630 7.73 -25.43 2.23
CA HIS A 630 8.95 -24.81 2.77
C HIS A 630 9.73 -25.79 3.68
N LEU A 631 9.04 -26.70 4.38
CA LEU A 631 9.62 -27.76 5.23
C LEU A 631 8.87 -29.10 5.03
N ARG A 632 9.59 -30.21 4.84
CA ARG A 632 9.02 -31.53 4.45
C ARG A 632 8.03 -32.12 5.46
N GLU A 633 8.20 -31.84 6.76
CA GLU A 633 7.48 -32.54 7.84
C GLU A 633 5.99 -32.17 7.95
N GLY A 634 5.56 -31.07 7.33
CA GLY A 634 4.17 -30.57 7.43
C GLY A 634 3.25 -30.87 6.24
N LEU A 635 3.74 -31.32 5.08
CA LEU A 635 2.92 -31.41 3.87
C LEU A 635 2.23 -32.78 3.69
N ARG A 636 1.06 -32.92 4.31
CA ARG A 636 0.13 -34.04 4.08
C ARG A 636 -0.94 -33.64 3.06
N THR A 637 -1.16 -34.48 2.06
CA THR A 637 -2.11 -34.20 0.96
C THR A 637 -3.00 -35.41 0.73
N ASN A 638 -4.32 -35.21 0.60
CA ASN A 638 -5.29 -36.29 0.45
C ASN A 638 -5.58 -36.69 -1.02
N LYS A 639 -4.94 -36.07 -2.01
CA LYS A 639 -5.10 -36.40 -3.44
C LYS A 639 -4.02 -37.38 -3.92
N THR A 640 -4.44 -38.38 -4.68
CA THR A 640 -3.65 -39.50 -5.22
C THR A 640 -2.65 -39.10 -6.33
N GLU A 641 -2.85 -37.94 -6.99
CA GLU A 641 -2.05 -37.49 -8.15
C GLU A 641 -1.22 -36.21 -7.90
N ILE A 642 -0.86 -35.89 -6.65
CA ILE A 642 0.04 -34.77 -6.38
C ILE A 642 1.50 -35.22 -6.52
N LYS A 643 2.21 -34.71 -7.54
CA LYS A 643 3.67 -34.82 -7.63
C LYS A 643 4.31 -33.96 -6.55
N LYS A 644 4.67 -34.57 -5.42
CA LYS A 644 5.47 -33.93 -4.37
C LYS A 644 6.91 -33.80 -4.85
N LYS A 645 7.41 -32.56 -4.96
CA LYS A 645 8.85 -32.31 -5.13
C LYS A 645 9.39 -31.72 -3.83
N ALA A 646 10.48 -32.28 -3.35
CA ALA A 646 11.09 -31.87 -2.11
C ALA A 646 12.49 -31.31 -2.36
N ARG A 647 12.91 -30.36 -1.52
CA ARG A 647 14.28 -29.84 -1.49
C ARG A 647 15.22 -31.02 -1.18
N LYS A 648 16.24 -31.27 -2.02
CA LYS A 648 17.46 -31.95 -1.59
C LYS A 648 18.33 -30.84 -1.00
N SER A 649 18.64 -30.93 0.28
CA SER A 649 19.81 -30.23 0.81
C SER A 649 21.02 -31.02 0.35
N ASP A 650 21.86 -30.44 -0.50
CA ASP A 650 23.16 -31.02 -0.80
C ASP A 650 24.06 -30.77 0.42
N ALA A 651 23.99 -31.71 1.36
CA ALA A 651 24.98 -31.89 2.40
C ALA A 651 25.13 -33.40 2.57
N ASP A 652 26.00 -33.99 1.74
CA ASP A 652 26.64 -35.28 1.99
C ASP A 652 27.84 -35.38 1.03
N GLU A 653 29.02 -35.03 1.51
CA GLU A 653 30.28 -35.55 0.97
C GLU A 653 30.34 -37.06 1.25
N PRO A 654 30.50 -37.93 0.23
CA PRO A 654 30.95 -39.28 0.48
C PRO A 654 32.49 -39.29 0.42
N GLY A 655 33.08 -39.62 1.56
CA GLY A 655 34.52 -39.84 1.70
C GLY A 655 35.08 -40.80 0.64
N ARG A 656 36.19 -40.39 0.03
CA ARG A 656 37.04 -41.27 -0.77
C ARG A 656 37.76 -42.24 0.16
N GLN A 657 37.30 -43.49 0.19
CA GLN A 657 38.14 -44.62 0.58
C GLN A 657 39.12 -44.92 -0.56
N GLU A 658 40.42 -44.83 -0.25
CA GLU A 658 41.50 -45.36 -1.07
C GLU A 658 41.62 -46.88 -0.88
N HIS A 659 41.53 -47.63 -1.98
CA HIS A 659 42.08 -48.97 -2.20
C HIS A 659 42.35 -49.11 -3.71
N GLY A 660 43.50 -49.52 -4.24
CA GLY A 660 44.82 -49.84 -3.70
C GLY A 660 45.71 -50.51 -4.78
N ARG A 661 47.04 -50.34 -4.64
CA ARG A 661 48.18 -51.22 -5.05
C ARG A 661 48.45 -51.51 -6.55
N PRO A 662 49.69 -51.96 -6.91
CA PRO A 662 50.93 -52.06 -6.14
C PRO A 662 51.89 -50.88 -6.35
#